data_AF-A0A7S1SCR5-F1
#
_entry.id   AF-A0A7S1SCR5-F1
#
_cell.length_a   1.000
_cell.length_b   1.000
_cell.length_c   1.000
_cell.angle_alpha   90.00
_cell.angle_beta   90.00
_cell.angle_gamma   90.00
#
_symmetry.space_group_name_H-M   'P 1'
#
loop_
_entity.id
_entity.type
_entity.pdbx_description
1 polymer ?
#
loop_
_entity_poly.entity_id
_entity_poly.type
_entity_poly.pdbx_seq_one_letter_code
_entity_poly.pdbx_strand_id
1 'polypeptide(L)'
;ALYVLALTFAPETTVAALGSVQVMANVPLAYGLVHERFSPGDLLATAVCALSMSAAVFAMPRNLPGTHEGAVEEFIQFSFDMTNNYGFLCYVIVWTVVVLICANANLVVRSTVKRPLRAFTEPILAGAFLAAFSFLVKLFGTLFYNSDRHPDVWNHRSTHWITGSMLLFGLISLVIVLHGIRHFDCRFFVPATFAPTTVLMIVQGLLFFREYEGMNFVHVLCFTTACCLSVSSVFFISWERNTVHRPAISVAGFDPDTPSASARHMPEPTAEETAVLTIMEEHGARGIEEPSGWTLDGFGTAARTPVGSRGDGSSSDEYSSGDGNSDTDSELFGHSRVDVQPPYADVEAARRWLVRGRAGAFFQFLVRLHPVVIFALTPTVPIVLFKMGYAWQAFMFLTVYCGYCTWKFGLHIALFSNVGRMKVKAYSCVDFEQMFRKLTAYPESPEALAPFQFEDVLHFVILTNYKEDVQIMKEAILSVGESKIAKRQIAMVLACEEREDDIDAKAKQLIEEVGPMFRHMLYTMHPPGIPGEVPGKSANCRWAAKRLFEDHIPGYGYDMKRVVVTVMDADSEFHPEYFAALTYQFLSAPGAASRYNAIWQAPILHYKNYHSQPAVVRTGSLLTSQHELASLADPRGTRMPYSTYSISGILAKAVDGWDPDWISEDWHMGMKCFLATAGRSRIQPIFLGVMNYAPEGTSYMETVKARWVQAKRHALGFSEIVFFSDHFPRVLMSIEGSRKRALFCWRAFFLWTKCMLIHLTMATMFVIGPIAALIIADFLRHKILEDVNSWTFLTYLVVQSTAAVSPVIFMFTNVLLYELTKSRIDSTPDRLVTGLTRYRWIHFLWVVVTCVAIMPFFFFAGGLAEWIAAFKVARTHKFSHDVAMKPNLSNQSLVSGGAVAAESAGNASGKRDLKTTAVMGA
;
A
#
# COMPACT_ATOMS: atom_id res chain seq x y z
N ALA A 1 -4.88 -3.42 22.82
CA ALA A 1 -4.85 -2.16 23.59
C ALA A 1 -6.26 -1.70 23.97
N LEU A 2 -7.16 -1.34 23.04
CA LEU A 2 -8.55 -0.99 23.40
C LEU A 2 -9.30 -2.08 24.13
N TYR A 3 -9.21 -3.32 23.65
CA TYR A 3 -9.87 -4.44 24.30
C TYR A 3 -9.49 -4.53 25.77
N VAL A 4 -8.19 -4.37 26.05
CA VAL A 4 -7.59 -4.34 27.40
C VAL A 4 -8.09 -3.14 28.21
N LEU A 5 -8.16 -1.95 27.59
CA LEU A 5 -8.61 -0.72 28.27
C LEU A 5 -10.13 -0.74 28.54
N ALA A 6 -10.94 -1.23 27.60
CA ALA A 6 -12.38 -1.33 27.70
C ALA A 6 -12.78 -2.31 28.81
N LEU A 7 -12.04 -3.41 28.99
CA LEU A 7 -12.21 -4.29 30.14
C LEU A 7 -12.11 -3.52 31.46
N THR A 8 -11.26 -2.50 31.57
CA THR A 8 -11.17 -1.70 32.81
C THR A 8 -12.45 -0.94 33.15
N PHE A 9 -13.21 -0.46 32.15
CA PHE A 9 -14.32 0.48 32.36
C PHE A 9 -15.72 -0.10 32.12
N ALA A 10 -15.82 -1.26 31.46
CA ALA A 10 -17.10 -1.86 31.08
C ALA A 10 -17.22 -3.34 31.49
N PRO A 11 -18.45 -3.89 31.57
CA PRO A 11 -18.69 -5.32 31.86
C PRO A 11 -18.02 -6.24 30.83
N GLU A 12 -17.51 -7.38 31.26
CA GLU A 12 -16.82 -8.35 30.39
C GLU A 12 -17.77 -8.87 29.31
N THR A 13 -19.04 -9.13 29.65
CA THR A 13 -20.10 -9.52 28.72
C THR A 13 -20.35 -8.52 27.59
N THR A 14 -20.10 -7.22 27.82
CA THR A 14 -20.24 -6.17 26.80
C THR A 14 -18.97 -6.05 25.96
N VAL A 15 -17.80 -6.10 26.61
CA VAL A 15 -16.50 -5.92 25.95
C VAL A 15 -16.12 -7.13 25.09
N ALA A 16 -16.43 -8.35 25.53
CA ALA A 16 -16.07 -9.58 24.82
C ALA A 16 -16.62 -9.61 23.38
N ALA A 17 -17.82 -9.07 23.17
CA ALA A 17 -18.44 -8.97 21.85
C ALA A 17 -17.81 -7.93 20.93
N LEU A 18 -17.06 -6.95 21.44
CA LEU A 18 -16.24 -6.07 20.59
C LEU A 18 -15.17 -6.86 19.84
N GLY A 19 -14.79 -8.05 20.32
CA GLY A 19 -13.95 -8.99 19.58
C GLY A 19 -14.56 -9.47 18.26
N SER A 20 -15.88 -9.34 18.04
CA SER A 20 -16.51 -9.65 16.74
C SER A 20 -15.97 -8.77 15.60
N VAL A 21 -15.48 -7.56 15.91
CA VAL A 21 -14.78 -6.70 14.96
C VAL A 21 -13.51 -7.37 14.43
N GLN A 22 -12.80 -8.14 15.27
CA GLN A 22 -11.62 -8.90 14.85
C GLN A 22 -11.99 -9.96 13.82
N VAL A 23 -13.11 -10.66 14.01
CA VAL A 23 -13.64 -11.67 13.07
C VAL A 23 -14.02 -11.03 11.74
N MET A 24 -14.71 -9.89 11.78
CA MET A 24 -15.11 -9.17 10.57
C MET A 24 -13.93 -8.55 9.83
N ALA A 25 -12.95 -7.98 10.56
CA ALA A 25 -11.72 -7.43 9.98
C ALA A 25 -10.83 -8.51 9.38
N ASN A 26 -10.87 -9.74 9.91
CA ASN A 26 -10.11 -10.86 9.38
C ASN A 26 -10.50 -11.21 7.95
N VAL A 27 -11.75 -11.00 7.53
CA VAL A 27 -12.20 -11.31 6.15
C VAL A 27 -11.39 -10.56 5.09
N PRO A 28 -11.35 -9.21 5.08
CA PRO A 28 -10.54 -8.47 4.11
C PRO A 28 -9.03 -8.62 4.35
N LEU A 29 -8.58 -8.85 5.59
CA LEU A 29 -7.15 -8.98 5.90
C LEU A 29 -6.58 -10.34 5.45
N ALA A 30 -7.26 -11.44 5.74
CA ALA A 30 -6.85 -12.78 5.31
C ALA A 30 -6.88 -12.88 3.78
N TYR A 31 -7.89 -12.32 3.13
CA TYR A 31 -7.96 -12.24 1.67
C TYR A 31 -6.88 -11.33 1.07
N GLY A 32 -6.70 -10.13 1.60
CA GLY A 32 -5.83 -9.11 0.99
C GLY A 32 -4.34 -9.22 1.34
N LEU A 33 -3.98 -9.87 2.45
CA LEU A 33 -2.60 -9.94 2.94
C LEU A 33 -2.00 -11.34 2.88
N VAL A 34 -2.81 -12.36 3.15
CA VAL A 34 -2.38 -13.76 3.22
C VAL A 34 -2.90 -14.54 2.01
N HIS A 35 -3.74 -13.91 1.17
CA HIS A 35 -4.30 -14.46 -0.05
C HIS A 35 -5.20 -15.68 0.19
N GLU A 36 -5.83 -15.74 1.38
CA GLU A 36 -6.77 -16.79 1.75
C GLU A 36 -8.14 -16.52 1.15
N ARG A 37 -8.64 -17.47 0.34
CA ARG A 37 -9.96 -17.37 -0.28
C ARG A 37 -11.05 -17.88 0.66
N PHE A 38 -12.17 -17.16 0.70
CA PHE A 38 -13.37 -17.55 1.44
C PHE A 38 -14.43 -18.09 0.47
N SER A 39 -15.04 -19.22 0.80
CA SER A 39 -16.25 -19.68 0.13
C SER A 39 -17.48 -18.88 0.64
N PRO A 40 -18.61 -18.89 -0.10
CA PRO A 40 -19.86 -18.32 0.41
C PRO A 40 -20.29 -18.91 1.76
N GLY A 41 -20.01 -20.20 1.99
CA GLY A 41 -20.25 -20.88 3.26
C GLY A 41 -19.36 -20.34 4.38
N ASP A 42 -18.07 -20.11 4.11
CA ASP A 42 -17.13 -19.54 5.09
C ASP A 42 -17.52 -18.12 5.46
N LEU A 43 -17.94 -17.30 4.49
CA LEU A 43 -18.43 -15.94 4.73
C LEU A 43 -19.71 -15.95 5.57
N LEU A 44 -20.66 -16.82 5.26
CA LEU A 44 -21.90 -16.95 6.02
C LEU A 44 -21.61 -17.39 7.46
N ALA A 45 -20.80 -18.43 7.64
CA ALA A 45 -20.42 -18.94 8.96
C ALA A 45 -19.65 -17.89 9.78
N THR A 46 -18.72 -17.16 9.15
CA THR A 46 -17.98 -16.06 9.77
C THR A 46 -18.92 -14.91 10.17
N ALA A 47 -19.89 -14.57 9.32
CA ALA A 47 -20.89 -13.55 9.63
C ALA A 47 -21.80 -13.99 10.79
N VAL A 48 -22.24 -15.25 10.82
CA VAL A 48 -23.02 -15.81 11.94
C VAL A 48 -22.20 -15.78 13.24
N CYS A 49 -20.91 -16.12 13.20
CA CYS A 49 -20.01 -16.02 14.35
C CYS A 49 -19.96 -14.59 14.93
N ALA A 50 -19.80 -13.58 14.07
CA ALA A 50 -19.71 -12.19 14.50
C ALA A 50 -21.07 -11.60 14.95
N LEU A 51 -22.14 -11.85 14.18
CA LEU A 51 -23.48 -11.31 14.43
C LEU A 51 -24.14 -11.93 15.65
N SER A 52 -23.93 -13.22 15.90
CA SER A 52 -24.44 -13.88 17.11
C SER A 52 -23.86 -13.24 18.37
N MET A 53 -22.58 -12.87 18.38
CA MET A 53 -21.96 -12.19 19.52
C MET A 53 -22.43 -10.74 19.68
N SER A 54 -22.71 -10.05 18.56
CA SER A 54 -23.38 -8.75 18.63
C SER A 54 -24.79 -8.88 19.25
N ALA A 55 -25.53 -9.92 18.87
CA ALA A 55 -26.84 -10.22 19.44
C ALA A 55 -26.77 -10.58 20.94
N ALA A 56 -25.70 -11.23 21.40
CA ALA A 56 -25.46 -11.50 22.81
C ALA A 56 -25.39 -10.21 23.64
N VAL A 57 -24.75 -9.15 23.13
CA VAL A 57 -24.73 -7.83 23.81
C VAL A 57 -26.11 -7.21 23.90
N PHE A 58 -26.87 -7.26 22.80
CA PHE A 58 -28.24 -6.72 22.80
C PHE A 58 -29.17 -7.46 23.77
N ALA A 59 -28.85 -8.72 24.10
CA ALA A 59 -29.57 -9.49 25.10
C ALA A 59 -29.17 -9.15 26.55
N MET A 60 -28.13 -8.33 26.78
CA MET A 60 -27.73 -7.92 28.12
C MET A 60 -28.58 -6.75 28.65
N PRO A 61 -28.90 -6.74 29.96
CA PRO A 61 -29.57 -5.61 30.60
C PRO A 61 -28.72 -4.34 30.50
N ARG A 62 -29.35 -3.17 30.32
CA ARG A 62 -28.65 -1.88 30.20
C ARG A 62 -28.06 -1.35 31.52
N ASN A 63 -28.53 -1.85 32.67
CA ASN A 63 -28.12 -1.42 34.00
C ASN A 63 -27.46 -2.59 34.74
N LEU A 64 -26.21 -2.90 34.40
CA LEU A 64 -25.43 -3.94 35.07
C LEU A 64 -24.79 -3.40 36.37
N PRO A 65 -24.71 -4.18 37.46
CA PRO A 65 -24.25 -3.70 38.77
C PRO A 65 -22.79 -3.23 38.86
N GLY A 66 -21.98 -3.47 37.82
CA GLY A 66 -20.54 -3.19 37.79
C GLY A 66 -20.11 -1.71 37.81
N THR A 67 -21.04 -0.77 37.96
CA THR A 67 -20.77 0.69 38.02
C THR A 67 -21.13 1.34 39.36
N HIS A 68 -21.58 0.59 40.37
CA HIS A 68 -21.92 1.13 41.68
C HIS A 68 -20.76 1.00 42.69
N GLU A 69 -20.54 2.02 43.53
CA GLU A 69 -19.41 2.11 44.48
C GLU A 69 -19.31 0.89 45.43
N GLY A 70 -20.44 0.28 45.82
CA GLY A 70 -20.44 -0.92 46.68
C GLY A 70 -19.88 -2.19 46.01
N ALA A 71 -20.02 -2.33 44.68
CA ALA A 71 -19.48 -3.47 43.95
C ALA A 71 -17.95 -3.38 43.82
N VAL A 72 -17.40 -2.17 43.72
CA VAL A 72 -15.96 -1.92 43.57
C VAL A 72 -15.17 -2.36 44.82
N GLU A 73 -15.71 -2.10 46.00
CA GLU A 73 -15.09 -2.50 47.28
C GLU A 73 -15.02 -4.04 47.41
N GLU A 74 -16.11 -4.73 47.05
CA GLU A 74 -16.16 -6.19 47.00
C GLU A 74 -15.13 -6.76 46.01
N PHE A 75 -14.90 -6.09 44.87
CA PHE A 75 -13.89 -6.51 43.89
C PHE A 75 -12.45 -6.35 44.38
N ILE A 76 -12.16 -5.26 45.09
CA ILE A 76 -10.84 -5.04 45.69
C ILE A 76 -10.58 -6.11 46.75
N GLN A 77 -11.57 -6.38 47.61
CA GLN A 77 -11.47 -7.43 48.62
C GLN A 77 -11.30 -8.82 48.00
N PHE A 78 -12.08 -9.16 46.96
CA PHE A 78 -11.91 -10.39 46.21
C PHE A 78 -10.50 -10.51 45.63
N SER A 79 -9.94 -9.42 45.09
CA SER A 79 -8.59 -9.40 44.51
C SER A 79 -7.50 -9.61 45.56
N PHE A 80 -7.71 -9.15 46.79
CA PHE A 80 -6.80 -9.39 47.92
C PHE A 80 -6.88 -10.83 48.43
N ASP A 81 -8.09 -11.36 48.61
CA ASP A 81 -8.32 -12.71 49.13
C ASP A 81 -8.42 -13.81 48.05
N MET A 82 -8.10 -13.48 46.80
CA MET A 82 -8.28 -14.35 45.63
C MET A 82 -7.67 -15.75 45.81
N THR A 83 -6.49 -15.86 46.44
CA THR A 83 -5.81 -17.15 46.67
C THR A 83 -6.50 -18.04 47.70
N ASN A 84 -7.33 -17.47 48.57
CA ASN A 84 -8.08 -18.19 49.61
C ASN A 84 -9.55 -18.43 49.21
N ASN A 85 -9.98 -17.93 48.05
CA ASN A 85 -11.33 -18.08 47.56
C ASN A 85 -11.53 -19.47 46.93
N TYR A 86 -12.41 -20.30 47.53
CA TYR A 86 -12.71 -21.65 47.05
C TYR A 86 -13.28 -21.68 45.62
N GLY A 87 -14.11 -20.70 45.26
CA GLY A 87 -14.65 -20.58 43.90
C GLY A 87 -13.56 -20.31 42.87
N PHE A 88 -12.60 -19.43 43.20
CA PHE A 88 -11.44 -19.17 42.37
C PHE A 88 -10.50 -20.39 42.27
N LEU A 89 -10.30 -21.13 43.37
CA LEU A 89 -9.49 -22.35 43.35
C LEU A 89 -10.10 -23.44 42.46
N CYS A 90 -11.42 -23.66 42.56
CA CYS A 90 -12.14 -24.56 41.66
C CYS A 90 -12.01 -24.14 40.20
N TYR A 91 -12.13 -22.84 39.93
CA TYR A 91 -11.91 -22.27 38.60
C TYR A 91 -10.49 -22.57 38.08
N VAL A 92 -9.44 -22.33 38.88
CA VAL A 92 -8.04 -22.62 38.50
C VAL A 92 -7.84 -24.11 38.20
N ILE A 93 -8.44 -25.01 38.99
CA ILE A 93 -8.35 -26.46 38.77
C ILE A 93 -9.01 -26.85 37.45
N VAL A 94 -10.26 -26.42 37.21
CA VAL A 94 -11.00 -26.69 35.96
C VAL A 94 -10.23 -26.13 34.76
N TRP A 95 -9.69 -24.93 34.88
CA TRP A 95 -8.86 -24.31 33.85
C TRP A 95 -7.59 -25.08 33.53
N THR A 96 -6.88 -25.52 34.57
CA THR A 96 -5.66 -26.31 34.43
C THR A 96 -5.97 -27.63 33.72
N VAL A 97 -7.08 -28.28 34.06
CA VAL A 97 -7.53 -29.51 33.38
C VAL A 97 -7.84 -29.27 31.90
N VAL A 98 -8.57 -28.19 31.56
CA VAL A 98 -8.89 -27.85 30.16
C VAL A 98 -7.62 -27.56 29.35
N VAL A 99 -6.68 -26.81 29.92
CA VAL A 99 -5.38 -26.51 29.28
C VAL A 99 -4.57 -27.78 29.08
N LEU A 100 -4.50 -28.66 30.09
CA LEU A 100 -3.77 -29.93 30.00
C LEU A 100 -4.39 -30.87 28.96
N ILE A 101 -5.72 -30.92 28.84
CA ILE A 101 -6.41 -31.71 27.82
C ILE A 101 -6.04 -31.19 26.42
N CYS A 102 -6.13 -29.87 26.20
CA CYS A 102 -5.80 -29.28 24.90
C CYS A 102 -4.32 -29.42 24.56
N ALA A 103 -3.42 -29.20 25.52
CA ALA A 103 -1.98 -29.36 25.34
C ALA A 103 -1.58 -30.82 25.06
N ASN A 104 -2.16 -31.79 25.79
CA ASN A 104 -1.93 -33.21 25.57
C ASN A 104 -2.46 -33.65 24.19
N ALA A 105 -3.65 -33.18 23.80
CA ALA A 105 -4.17 -33.42 22.46
C ALA A 105 -3.23 -32.87 21.37
N ASN A 106 -2.65 -31.68 21.55
CA ASN A 106 -1.67 -31.11 20.62
C ASN A 106 -0.33 -31.89 20.57
N LEU A 107 0.09 -32.51 21.68
CA LEU A 107 1.33 -33.31 21.75
C LEU A 107 1.17 -34.73 21.17
N VAL A 108 0.02 -35.37 21.39
CA VAL A 108 -0.26 -36.77 20.99
C VAL A 108 -0.70 -36.87 19.52
N VAL A 109 -1.26 -35.81 18.94
CA VAL A 109 -1.74 -35.76 17.55
C VAL A 109 -0.60 -35.43 16.55
N ARG A 110 0.49 -36.21 16.61
CA ARG A 110 1.56 -36.19 15.59
C ARG A 110 1.33 -37.19 14.44
N SER A 111 0.34 -38.08 14.54
CA SER A 111 0.00 -39.04 13.48
C SER A 111 -1.09 -38.53 12.53
N THR A 112 -0.99 -38.90 11.26
CA THR A 112 -1.83 -38.45 10.13
C THR A 112 -3.33 -38.71 10.32
N VAL A 113 -3.72 -39.58 11.25
CA VAL A 113 -5.10 -40.08 11.45
C VAL A 113 -5.93 -39.20 12.42
N LYS A 114 -5.33 -38.24 13.13
CA LYS A 114 -6.03 -37.39 14.13
C LYS A 114 -6.08 -35.88 13.78
N ARG A 115 -5.81 -35.51 12.52
CA ARG A 115 -5.76 -34.11 12.03
C ARG A 115 -6.96 -33.21 12.40
N PRO A 116 -8.24 -33.64 12.33
CA PRO A 116 -9.37 -32.75 12.64
C PRO A 116 -9.41 -32.35 14.12
N LEU A 117 -8.94 -33.20 15.04
CA LEU A 117 -8.92 -32.85 16.47
C LEU A 117 -7.92 -31.71 16.74
N ARG A 118 -6.76 -31.73 16.07
CA ARG A 118 -5.73 -30.69 16.18
C ARG A 118 -6.22 -29.33 15.66
N ALA A 119 -7.10 -29.34 14.65
CA ALA A 119 -7.66 -28.12 14.08
C ALA A 119 -8.44 -27.30 15.13
N PHE A 120 -9.06 -27.94 16.11
CA PHE A 120 -9.84 -27.24 17.15
C PHE A 120 -9.08 -27.09 18.48
N THR A 121 -8.16 -27.98 18.82
CA THR A 121 -7.44 -27.90 20.11
C THR A 121 -6.45 -26.75 20.20
N GLU A 122 -5.79 -26.37 19.10
CA GLU A 122 -4.87 -25.22 19.08
C GLU A 122 -5.60 -23.87 19.24
N PRO A 123 -6.67 -23.55 18.47
CA PRO A 123 -7.44 -22.33 18.67
C PRO A 123 -8.13 -22.27 20.04
N ILE A 124 -8.64 -23.39 20.56
CA ILE A 124 -9.24 -23.44 21.90
C ILE A 124 -8.18 -23.14 22.96
N LEU A 125 -6.98 -23.71 22.85
CA LEU A 125 -5.88 -23.44 23.78
C LEU A 125 -5.44 -21.97 23.73
N ALA A 126 -5.31 -21.39 22.52
CA ALA A 126 -5.03 -19.97 22.34
C ALA A 126 -6.12 -19.11 22.98
N GLY A 127 -7.38 -19.48 22.73
CA GLY A 127 -8.52 -18.73 23.21
C GLY A 127 -8.67 -18.80 24.73
N ALA A 128 -8.26 -19.94 25.32
CA ALA A 128 -8.21 -20.16 26.74
C ALA A 128 -7.18 -19.21 27.40
N PHE A 129 -5.93 -19.22 26.97
CA PHE A 129 -4.93 -18.28 27.54
C PHE A 129 -5.30 -16.81 27.33
N LEU A 130 -5.95 -16.47 26.22
CA LEU A 130 -6.42 -15.11 25.95
C LEU A 130 -7.56 -14.68 26.90
N ALA A 131 -8.48 -15.59 27.24
CA ALA A 131 -9.52 -15.32 28.23
C ALA A 131 -8.91 -15.16 29.64
N ALA A 132 -7.97 -16.03 30.03
CA ALA A 132 -7.26 -15.90 31.31
C ALA A 132 -6.46 -14.59 31.41
N PHE A 133 -5.80 -14.18 30.33
CA PHE A 133 -5.15 -12.87 30.25
C PHE A 133 -6.14 -11.72 30.45
N SER A 134 -7.31 -11.79 29.79
CA SER A 134 -8.33 -10.74 29.85
C SER A 134 -8.95 -10.59 31.23
N PHE A 135 -9.23 -11.70 31.93
CA PHE A 135 -9.66 -11.70 33.33
C PHE A 135 -8.65 -11.01 34.24
N LEU A 136 -7.35 -11.31 34.09
CA LEU A 136 -6.30 -10.67 34.90
C LEU A 136 -6.13 -9.19 34.57
N VAL A 137 -6.32 -8.80 33.31
CA VAL A 137 -6.38 -7.39 32.89
C VAL A 137 -7.53 -6.65 33.58
N LYS A 138 -8.72 -7.27 33.68
CA LYS A 138 -9.87 -6.69 34.37
C LYS A 138 -9.57 -6.43 35.85
N LEU A 139 -9.00 -7.43 36.54
CA LEU A 139 -8.58 -7.30 37.94
C LEU A 139 -7.51 -6.21 38.10
N PHE A 140 -6.44 -6.24 37.30
CA PHE A 140 -5.38 -5.24 37.36
C PHE A 140 -5.89 -3.83 37.07
N GLY A 141 -6.73 -3.67 36.03
CA GLY A 141 -7.31 -2.38 35.66
C GLY A 141 -8.18 -1.80 36.77
N THR A 142 -8.97 -2.64 37.44
CA THR A 142 -9.82 -2.23 38.57
C THR A 142 -8.97 -1.77 39.76
N LEU A 143 -7.91 -2.51 40.09
CA LEU A 143 -6.93 -2.13 41.13
C LEU A 143 -6.19 -0.84 40.79
N PHE A 144 -5.74 -0.69 39.54
CA PHE A 144 -5.02 0.49 39.06
C PHE A 144 -5.91 1.74 39.10
N TYR A 145 -7.13 1.66 38.56
CA TYR A 145 -8.07 2.77 38.51
C TYR A 145 -8.46 3.30 39.89
N ASN A 146 -8.54 2.41 40.89
CA ASN A 146 -8.90 2.78 42.27
C ASN A 146 -7.69 3.01 43.19
N SER A 147 -6.47 2.98 42.65
CA SER A 147 -5.25 3.13 43.46
C SER A 147 -5.10 4.49 44.13
N ASP A 148 -5.71 5.54 43.58
CA ASP A 148 -5.76 6.87 44.23
C ASP A 148 -6.66 6.86 45.48
N ARG A 149 -7.67 5.99 45.53
CA ARG A 149 -8.60 5.84 46.66
C ARG A 149 -8.11 4.80 47.68
N HIS A 150 -7.40 3.77 47.21
CA HIS A 150 -6.84 2.68 48.00
C HIS A 150 -5.33 2.53 47.69
N PRO A 151 -4.47 3.39 48.27
CA PRO A 151 -3.03 3.38 47.96
C PRO A 151 -2.31 2.12 48.45
N ASP A 152 -2.90 1.38 49.39
CA ASP A 152 -2.42 0.11 49.94
C ASP A 152 -2.51 -1.06 48.95
N VAL A 153 -3.24 -0.91 47.85
CA VAL A 153 -3.33 -1.90 46.75
C VAL A 153 -1.95 -2.33 46.24
N TRP A 154 -0.98 -1.42 46.21
CA TRP A 154 0.38 -1.70 45.76
C TRP A 154 1.20 -2.51 46.77
N ASN A 155 0.80 -2.55 48.04
CA ASN A 155 1.51 -3.30 49.09
C ASN A 155 1.02 -4.76 49.18
N HIS A 156 -0.11 -5.09 48.57
CA HIS A 156 -0.69 -6.43 48.65
C HIS A 156 0.06 -7.42 47.74
N ARG A 157 0.32 -8.64 48.25
CA ARG A 157 1.03 -9.68 47.49
C ARG A 157 0.24 -10.14 46.26
N SER A 158 -1.09 -10.20 46.37
CA SER A 158 -1.95 -10.63 45.25
C SER A 158 -1.87 -9.70 44.04
N THR A 159 -1.73 -8.38 44.23
CA THR A 159 -1.55 -7.40 43.14
C THR A 159 -0.32 -7.71 42.28
N HIS A 160 0.79 -8.12 42.92
CA HIS A 160 2.00 -8.54 42.21
C HIS A 160 1.81 -9.87 41.46
N TRP A 161 1.11 -10.84 42.07
CA TRP A 161 0.76 -12.11 41.40
C TRP A 161 -0.16 -11.91 40.20
N ILE A 162 -1.17 -11.04 40.30
CA ILE A 162 -2.06 -10.67 39.21
C ILE A 162 -1.24 -10.04 38.08
N THR A 163 -0.37 -9.07 38.39
CA THR A 163 0.46 -8.39 37.39
C THR A 163 1.43 -9.35 36.69
N GLY A 164 2.13 -10.20 37.45
CA GLY A 164 3.06 -11.19 36.88
C GLY A 164 2.36 -12.24 36.02
N SER A 165 1.21 -12.74 36.48
CA SER A 165 0.39 -13.72 35.73
C SER A 165 -0.22 -13.12 34.48
N MET A 166 -0.64 -11.85 34.52
CA MET A 166 -1.15 -11.10 33.37
C MET A 166 -0.07 -11.02 32.28
N LEU A 167 1.15 -10.60 32.63
CA LEU A 167 2.25 -10.54 31.65
C LEU A 167 2.61 -11.91 31.10
N LEU A 168 2.66 -12.94 31.96
CA LEU A 168 2.98 -14.31 31.55
C LEU A 168 1.94 -14.90 30.59
N PHE A 169 0.65 -14.82 30.92
CA PHE A 169 -0.43 -15.33 30.05
C PHE A 169 -0.59 -14.50 28.78
N GLY A 170 -0.31 -13.20 28.82
CA GLY A 170 -0.19 -12.37 27.61
C GLY A 170 0.92 -12.86 26.68
N LEU A 171 2.09 -13.20 27.21
CA LEU A 171 3.20 -13.76 26.42
C LEU A 171 2.88 -15.17 25.88
N ILE A 172 2.32 -16.04 26.72
CA ILE A 172 1.96 -17.42 26.32
C ILE A 172 0.88 -17.38 25.23
N SER A 173 -0.19 -16.60 25.41
CA SER A 173 -1.23 -16.45 24.39
C SER A 173 -0.66 -15.92 23.07
N LEU A 174 0.24 -14.94 23.11
CA LEU A 174 0.90 -14.44 21.91
C LEU A 174 1.72 -15.54 21.21
N VAL A 175 2.49 -16.33 21.94
CA VAL A 175 3.29 -17.43 21.37
C VAL A 175 2.39 -18.49 20.72
N ILE A 176 1.29 -18.87 21.37
CA ILE A 176 0.35 -19.87 20.85
C ILE A 176 -0.38 -19.33 19.61
N VAL A 177 -0.84 -18.07 19.63
CA VAL A 177 -1.47 -17.44 18.47
C VAL A 177 -0.50 -17.37 17.29
N LEU A 178 0.76 -16.97 17.53
CA LEU A 178 1.80 -16.96 16.48
C LEU A 178 2.12 -18.37 15.97
N HIS A 179 2.08 -19.38 16.83
CA HIS A 179 2.23 -20.78 16.41
C HIS A 179 1.05 -21.22 15.56
N GLY A 180 -0.18 -20.91 15.97
CA GLY A 180 -1.41 -21.29 15.28
C GLY A 180 -1.52 -20.66 13.89
N ILE A 181 -1.28 -19.35 13.77
CA ILE A 181 -1.32 -18.64 12.47
C ILE A 181 -0.26 -19.17 11.47
N ARG A 182 0.81 -19.82 11.95
CA ARG A 182 1.79 -20.49 11.05
C ARG A 182 1.29 -21.81 10.47
N HIS A 183 0.31 -22.44 11.11
CA HIS A 183 -0.14 -23.80 10.76
C HIS A 183 -1.59 -23.84 10.26
N PHE A 184 -2.38 -22.81 10.51
CA PHE A 184 -3.79 -22.72 10.16
C PHE A 184 -4.08 -21.43 9.41
N ASP A 185 -4.98 -21.53 8.43
CA ASP A 185 -5.48 -20.37 7.70
C ASP A 185 -6.18 -19.41 8.66
N CYS A 186 -5.87 -18.12 8.56
CA CYS A 186 -6.47 -17.05 9.35
C CYS A 186 -7.99 -17.05 9.23
N ARG A 187 -8.56 -17.40 8.07
CA ARG A 187 -10.00 -17.51 7.83
C ARG A 187 -10.72 -18.40 8.85
N PHE A 188 -10.04 -19.45 9.32
CA PHE A 188 -10.58 -20.40 10.31
C PHE A 188 -10.01 -20.11 11.70
N PHE A 189 -8.70 -19.93 11.81
CA PHE A 189 -8.00 -19.79 13.09
C PHE A 189 -8.51 -18.61 13.92
N VAL A 190 -8.82 -17.47 13.29
CA VAL A 190 -9.29 -16.28 13.99
C VAL A 190 -10.70 -16.48 14.58
N PRO A 191 -11.74 -16.87 13.81
CA PRO A 191 -13.04 -17.23 14.38
C PRO A 191 -12.96 -18.37 15.42
N ALA A 192 -12.14 -19.39 15.15
CA ALA A 192 -11.98 -20.55 16.04
C ALA A 192 -11.27 -20.23 17.35
N THR A 193 -10.47 -19.16 17.41
CA THR A 193 -9.90 -18.64 18.66
C THR A 193 -10.88 -17.70 19.34
N PHE A 194 -11.57 -16.85 18.58
CA PHE A 194 -12.52 -15.86 19.10
C PHE A 194 -13.70 -16.48 19.84
N ALA A 195 -14.35 -17.49 19.27
CA ALA A 195 -15.53 -18.11 19.88
C ALA A 195 -15.26 -18.68 21.29
N PRO A 196 -14.23 -19.54 21.50
CA PRO A 196 -13.92 -20.04 22.84
C PRO A 196 -13.43 -18.95 23.80
N THR A 197 -12.63 -17.97 23.35
CA THR A 197 -12.24 -16.82 24.20
C THR A 197 -13.47 -16.10 24.75
N THR A 198 -14.42 -15.79 23.85
CA THR A 198 -15.59 -14.99 24.19
C THR A 198 -16.48 -15.72 25.19
N VAL A 199 -16.76 -17.01 24.96
CA VAL A 199 -17.56 -17.83 25.88
C VAL A 199 -16.88 -17.93 27.26
N LEU A 200 -15.56 -18.14 27.29
CA LEU A 200 -14.83 -18.26 28.56
C LEU A 200 -14.82 -16.96 29.34
N MET A 201 -14.65 -15.82 28.67
CA MET A 201 -14.73 -14.50 29.31
C MET A 201 -16.11 -14.17 29.83
N ILE A 202 -17.14 -14.53 29.07
CA ILE A 202 -18.53 -14.39 29.53
C ILE A 202 -18.77 -15.21 30.81
N VAL A 203 -18.31 -16.46 30.85
CA VAL A 203 -18.44 -17.31 32.04
C VAL A 203 -17.70 -16.71 33.24
N GLN A 204 -16.52 -16.10 33.03
CA GLN A 204 -15.79 -15.38 34.08
C GLN A 204 -16.58 -14.16 34.58
N GLY A 205 -17.12 -13.34 33.67
CA GLY A 205 -18.05 -12.23 33.94
C GLY A 205 -19.21 -12.64 34.84
N LEU A 206 -19.87 -13.74 34.50
CA LEU A 206 -21.01 -14.26 35.26
C LEU A 206 -20.60 -14.80 36.63
N LEU A 207 -19.50 -15.56 36.72
CA LEU A 207 -19.07 -16.23 37.95
C LEU A 207 -18.47 -15.28 38.99
N PHE A 208 -17.64 -14.33 38.56
CA PHE A 208 -16.85 -13.49 39.46
C PHE A 208 -17.36 -12.06 39.55
N PHE A 209 -17.97 -11.54 38.48
CA PHE A 209 -18.41 -10.14 38.42
C PHE A 209 -19.91 -9.94 38.60
N ARG A 210 -20.64 -11.02 38.91
CA ARG A 210 -22.10 -11.01 39.15
C ARG A 210 -22.87 -10.32 38.02
N GLU A 211 -22.36 -10.38 36.78
CA GLU A 211 -22.99 -9.77 35.61
C GLU A 211 -24.34 -10.41 35.24
N TYR A 212 -24.74 -11.48 35.94
CA TYR A 212 -26.08 -12.07 35.87
C TYR A 212 -27.14 -11.28 36.64
N GLU A 213 -26.75 -10.41 37.57
CA GLU A 213 -27.68 -9.68 38.44
C GLU A 213 -28.43 -8.61 37.65
N GLY A 214 -29.66 -8.94 37.28
CA GLY A 214 -30.51 -8.15 36.38
C GLY A 214 -30.91 -8.89 35.10
N MET A 215 -30.32 -10.06 34.82
CA MET A 215 -30.77 -10.92 33.73
C MET A 215 -32.07 -11.62 34.12
N ASN A 216 -33.08 -11.55 33.26
CA ASN A 216 -34.30 -12.34 33.39
C ASN A 216 -34.15 -13.61 32.54
N PHE A 217 -35.13 -14.52 32.60
CA PHE A 217 -35.09 -15.77 31.85
C PHE A 217 -34.89 -15.55 30.33
N VAL A 218 -35.49 -14.50 29.76
CA VAL A 218 -35.36 -14.16 28.33
C VAL A 218 -33.95 -13.72 28.00
N HIS A 219 -33.34 -12.85 28.82
CA HIS A 219 -31.95 -12.43 28.66
C HIS A 219 -31.02 -13.65 28.67
N VAL A 220 -31.18 -14.56 29.64
CA VAL A 220 -30.36 -15.78 29.74
C VAL A 220 -30.53 -16.69 28.53
N LEU A 221 -31.77 -16.89 28.05
CA LEU A 221 -32.07 -17.75 26.91
C LEU A 221 -31.49 -17.18 25.60
N CYS A 222 -31.74 -15.89 25.31
CA CYS A 222 -31.21 -15.23 24.12
C CYS A 222 -29.68 -15.22 24.12
N PHE A 223 -29.08 -14.93 25.27
CA PHE A 223 -27.64 -14.88 25.44
C PHE A 223 -26.97 -16.25 25.27
N THR A 224 -27.54 -17.30 25.88
CA THR A 224 -27.03 -18.67 25.74
C THR A 224 -27.17 -19.16 24.30
N THR A 225 -28.29 -18.86 23.65
CA THR A 225 -28.53 -19.20 22.23
C THR A 225 -27.50 -18.53 21.32
N ALA A 226 -27.20 -17.25 21.56
CA ALA A 226 -26.17 -16.52 20.85
C ALA A 226 -24.77 -17.14 21.03
N CYS A 227 -24.40 -17.51 22.26
CA CYS A 227 -23.14 -18.21 22.56
C CYS A 227 -23.03 -19.55 21.82
N CYS A 228 -24.09 -20.36 21.85
CA CYS A 228 -24.13 -21.63 21.13
C CYS A 228 -23.99 -21.42 19.62
N LEU A 229 -24.74 -20.48 19.04
CA LEU A 229 -24.66 -20.16 17.61
C LEU A 229 -23.25 -19.72 17.19
N SER A 230 -22.57 -18.91 18.00
CA SER A 230 -21.19 -18.48 17.72
C SER A 230 -20.23 -19.67 17.67
N VAL A 231 -20.26 -20.54 18.69
CA VAL A 231 -19.38 -21.72 18.73
C VAL A 231 -19.73 -22.70 17.61
N SER A 232 -21.01 -22.95 17.36
CA SER A 232 -21.46 -23.85 16.29
C SER A 232 -21.05 -23.36 14.91
N SER A 233 -21.06 -22.05 14.67
CA SER A 233 -20.71 -21.47 13.36
C SER A 233 -19.27 -21.78 12.94
N VAL A 234 -18.33 -21.89 13.89
CA VAL A 234 -16.92 -22.21 13.62
C VAL A 234 -16.76 -23.57 12.92
N PHE A 235 -17.61 -24.55 13.25
CA PHE A 235 -17.56 -25.88 12.63
C PHE A 235 -17.94 -25.88 11.14
N PHE A 236 -18.63 -24.84 10.68
CA PHE A 236 -19.00 -24.66 9.28
C PHE A 236 -17.99 -23.83 8.49
N ILE A 237 -16.93 -23.33 9.14
CA ILE A 237 -15.83 -22.66 8.46
C ILE A 237 -14.84 -23.73 7.99
N SER A 238 -14.53 -23.71 6.70
CA SER A 238 -13.62 -24.65 6.07
C SER A 238 -12.22 -24.51 6.67
N TRP A 239 -11.80 -25.53 7.43
CA TRP A 239 -10.44 -25.63 7.96
C TRP A 239 -9.49 -26.35 6.98
N GLU A 240 -10.03 -27.21 6.10
CA GLU A 240 -9.32 -27.91 5.02
C GLU A 240 -9.75 -27.36 3.65
N ARG A 241 -9.02 -26.38 3.11
CA ARG A 241 -8.97 -26.09 1.66
C ARG A 241 -7.91 -25.04 1.32
N ASN A 242 -6.78 -25.49 0.79
CA ASN A 242 -5.65 -24.65 0.38
C ASN A 242 -5.03 -23.83 1.50
N THR A 243 -4.34 -24.54 2.40
CA THR A 243 -3.00 -24.07 2.76
C THR A 243 -2.32 -23.70 1.45
N VAL A 244 -1.62 -22.57 1.42
CA VAL A 244 -0.59 -22.36 0.41
C VAL A 244 0.38 -23.53 0.59
N HIS A 245 0.16 -24.61 -0.16
CA HIS A 245 1.24 -25.43 -0.60
C HIS A 245 2.19 -24.42 -1.26
N ARG A 246 3.34 -24.19 -0.62
CA ARG A 246 4.57 -24.08 -1.42
C ARG A 246 4.41 -25.12 -2.53
N PRO A 247 4.60 -24.81 -3.82
CA PRO A 247 4.45 -25.80 -4.85
C PRO A 247 5.44 -26.93 -4.55
N ALA A 248 4.94 -27.97 -3.90
CA ALA A 248 5.52 -29.28 -3.92
C ALA A 248 5.01 -29.81 -5.24
N ILE A 249 5.93 -29.82 -6.20
CA ILE A 249 5.85 -30.56 -7.45
C ILE A 249 5.21 -31.92 -7.13
N SER A 250 3.93 -32.09 -7.49
CA SER A 250 3.31 -33.41 -7.59
C SER A 250 2.91 -33.60 -9.05
N VAL A 251 3.88 -34.06 -9.82
CA VAL A 251 3.61 -34.81 -11.04
C VAL A 251 2.90 -36.09 -10.62
N ALA A 252 1.63 -36.25 -10.97
CA ALA A 252 1.01 -37.51 -11.42
C ALA A 252 -0.52 -37.45 -11.30
N GLY A 253 -1.20 -37.78 -12.40
CA GLY A 253 -2.59 -38.22 -12.38
C GLY A 253 -3.46 -37.77 -13.55
N PHE A 254 -3.00 -37.91 -14.80
CA PHE A 254 -3.93 -38.00 -15.93
C PHE A 254 -3.50 -39.09 -16.91
N ASP A 255 -4.53 -39.77 -17.42
CA ASP A 255 -4.61 -41.07 -18.08
C ASP A 255 -3.73 -41.21 -19.36
N PRO A 256 -2.97 -42.31 -19.57
CA PRO A 256 -1.99 -42.42 -20.66
C PRO A 256 -2.52 -42.77 -22.07
N ASP A 257 -3.81 -43.05 -22.26
CA ASP A 257 -4.28 -43.72 -23.49
C ASP A 257 -4.98 -42.82 -24.52
N THR A 258 -4.34 -41.73 -24.94
CA THR A 258 -4.61 -41.15 -26.28
C THR A 258 -3.41 -40.35 -26.81
N PRO A 259 -2.64 -40.87 -27.78
CA PRO A 259 -1.50 -40.16 -28.34
C PRO A 259 -1.91 -39.30 -29.53
N SER A 260 -1.75 -37.98 -29.44
CA SER A 260 -1.40 -37.15 -30.59
C SER A 260 0.00 -36.59 -30.38
N ALA A 261 0.96 -37.22 -31.04
CA ALA A 261 2.37 -36.86 -30.99
C ALA A 261 2.63 -35.55 -31.74
N SER A 262 3.06 -34.50 -31.02
CA SER A 262 4.12 -33.56 -31.47
C SER A 262 4.48 -32.43 -30.48
N ALA A 263 3.98 -32.39 -29.24
CA ALA A 263 4.50 -31.44 -28.24
C ALA A 263 5.58 -32.11 -27.37
N ARG A 264 6.83 -32.02 -27.81
CA ARG A 264 8.00 -32.44 -27.01
C ARG A 264 8.00 -31.69 -25.68
N HIS A 265 8.30 -32.39 -24.58
CA HIS A 265 8.52 -31.84 -23.24
C HIS A 265 9.28 -30.50 -23.30
N MET A 266 8.56 -29.41 -23.04
CA MET A 266 9.15 -28.12 -22.77
C MET A 266 9.24 -27.95 -21.25
N PRO A 267 10.35 -27.41 -20.72
CA PRO A 267 10.48 -27.17 -19.29
C PRO A 267 9.45 -26.14 -18.84
N GLU A 268 8.63 -26.51 -17.87
CA GLU A 268 7.71 -25.58 -17.18
C GLU A 268 8.49 -24.41 -16.55
N PRO A 269 7.86 -23.24 -16.33
CA PRO A 269 8.48 -22.15 -15.61
C PRO A 269 9.05 -22.63 -14.26
N THR A 270 10.20 -22.08 -13.85
CA THR A 270 10.80 -22.44 -12.56
C THR A 270 9.85 -22.12 -11.41
N ALA A 271 10.10 -22.69 -10.23
CA ALA A 271 9.30 -22.37 -9.04
C ALA A 271 9.33 -20.87 -8.70
N GLU A 272 10.44 -20.18 -8.99
CA GLU A 272 10.59 -18.73 -8.81
C GLU A 272 9.79 -17.95 -9.85
N GLU A 273 9.90 -18.32 -11.14
CA GLU A 273 9.10 -17.74 -12.23
C GLU A 273 7.60 -17.95 -11.98
N THR A 274 7.19 -19.14 -11.56
CA THR A 274 5.79 -19.46 -11.24
C THR A 274 5.27 -18.63 -10.06
N ALA A 275 6.08 -18.47 -9.01
CA ALA A 275 5.72 -17.63 -7.87
C ALA A 275 5.54 -16.16 -8.30
N VAL A 276 6.42 -15.67 -9.17
CA VAL A 276 6.34 -14.32 -9.73
C VAL A 276 5.12 -14.18 -10.62
N LEU A 277 4.85 -15.13 -11.52
CA LEU A 277 3.66 -15.12 -12.37
C LEU A 277 2.38 -15.16 -11.54
N THR A 278 2.34 -15.95 -10.47
CA THR A 278 1.21 -15.99 -9.54
C THR A 278 1.00 -14.61 -8.90
N ILE A 279 2.08 -13.98 -8.42
CA ILE A 279 2.04 -12.62 -7.85
C ILE A 279 1.56 -11.60 -8.90
N MET A 280 1.99 -11.74 -10.15
CA MET A 280 1.62 -10.89 -11.27
C MET A 280 0.14 -11.05 -11.64
N GLU A 281 -0.35 -12.28 -11.72
CA GLU A 281 -1.76 -12.61 -11.98
C GLU A 281 -2.67 -12.07 -10.89
N GLU A 282 -2.33 -12.35 -9.63
CA GLU A 282 -3.12 -11.96 -8.47
C GLU A 282 -3.34 -10.44 -8.37
N HIS A 283 -2.43 -9.67 -8.96
CA HIS A 283 -2.45 -8.21 -8.93
C HIS A 283 -2.74 -7.58 -10.30
N GLY A 284 -3.25 -8.36 -11.25
CA GLY A 284 -3.73 -7.87 -12.55
C GLY A 284 -2.63 -7.39 -13.50
N ALA A 285 -1.37 -7.80 -13.28
CA ALA A 285 -0.25 -7.48 -14.16
C ALA A 285 -0.14 -8.42 -15.38
N ARG A 286 -0.77 -9.60 -15.34
CA ARG A 286 -0.76 -10.59 -16.44
C ARG A 286 -2.04 -10.61 -17.31
N GLY A 287 -3.04 -9.82 -16.98
CA GLY A 287 -4.29 -9.76 -17.74
C GLY A 287 -5.43 -9.15 -16.94
N ILE A 288 -6.19 -8.29 -17.60
CA ILE A 288 -7.59 -8.04 -17.24
C ILE A 288 -8.34 -8.42 -18.50
N GLU A 289 -9.00 -9.58 -18.47
CA GLU A 289 -10.32 -9.65 -19.06
C GLU A 289 -11.12 -8.53 -18.40
N GLU A 290 -11.73 -7.65 -19.19
CA GLU A 290 -12.84 -6.87 -18.66
C GLU A 290 -13.75 -7.84 -17.90
N PRO A 291 -14.30 -7.47 -16.72
CA PRO A 291 -15.33 -8.31 -16.12
C PRO A 291 -16.46 -8.43 -17.15
N SER A 292 -16.47 -9.54 -17.88
CA SER A 292 -17.56 -9.95 -18.73
C SER A 292 -18.74 -10.17 -17.80
N GLY A 293 -19.78 -9.35 -17.96
CA GLY A 293 -21.02 -9.47 -17.18
C GLY A 293 -21.06 -8.65 -15.89
N TRP A 294 -21.14 -7.33 -16.02
CA TRP A 294 -22.15 -6.61 -15.24
C TRP A 294 -23.37 -6.41 -16.15
N THR A 295 -24.09 -7.49 -16.42
CA THR A 295 -25.50 -7.36 -16.79
C THR A 295 -26.24 -6.89 -15.55
N LEU A 296 -26.90 -5.75 -15.68
CA LEU A 296 -27.65 -5.07 -14.62
C LEU A 296 -29.04 -5.71 -14.45
N ASP A 297 -29.11 -7.03 -14.49
CA ASP A 297 -30.34 -7.79 -14.30
C ASP A 297 -30.20 -8.66 -13.05
N GLY A 298 -30.89 -8.28 -11.97
CA GLY A 298 -30.95 -9.14 -10.79
C GLY A 298 -31.29 -8.50 -9.45
N PHE A 299 -32.07 -7.40 -9.40
CA PHE A 299 -32.86 -7.13 -8.20
C PHE A 299 -34.22 -7.84 -8.33
N GLY A 300 -34.36 -8.94 -7.59
CA GLY A 300 -35.64 -9.51 -7.17
C GLY A 300 -36.37 -10.39 -8.20
N THR A 301 -36.44 -11.69 -7.94
CA THR A 301 -37.66 -12.31 -7.38
C THR A 301 -37.41 -13.79 -7.08
N ALA A 302 -38.16 -14.27 -6.09
CA ALA A 302 -38.02 -15.54 -5.44
C ALA A 302 -38.55 -16.72 -6.28
N ALA A 303 -38.06 -17.91 -5.89
CA ALA A 303 -38.71 -19.22 -5.99
C ALA A 303 -38.96 -19.81 -7.39
N ARG A 304 -38.32 -20.96 -7.67
CA ARG A 304 -38.97 -22.29 -7.57
C ARG A 304 -37.99 -23.42 -7.92
N THR A 305 -38.19 -24.52 -7.22
CA THR A 305 -37.56 -25.83 -7.32
C THR A 305 -37.91 -26.59 -8.63
N PRO A 306 -37.21 -27.70 -8.93
CA PRO A 306 -37.01 -28.24 -10.27
C PRO A 306 -37.90 -29.44 -10.60
N VAL A 307 -38.29 -29.64 -11.87
CA VAL A 307 -38.67 -30.94 -12.47
C VAL A 307 -38.61 -30.81 -14.01
N GLY A 308 -38.13 -31.85 -14.72
CA GLY A 308 -38.86 -32.32 -15.91
C GLY A 308 -38.12 -32.39 -17.24
N SER A 309 -37.61 -33.58 -17.51
CA SER A 309 -37.25 -34.21 -18.78
C SER A 309 -38.20 -34.02 -19.99
N ARG A 310 -37.60 -34.25 -21.18
CA ARG A 310 -38.14 -34.80 -22.44
C ARG A 310 -38.85 -33.86 -23.43
N GLY A 311 -38.38 -33.96 -24.69
CA GLY A 311 -39.26 -34.33 -25.80
C GLY A 311 -39.39 -33.34 -26.94
N ASP A 312 -38.79 -33.69 -28.08
CA ASP A 312 -39.28 -33.55 -29.47
C ASP A 312 -39.90 -32.23 -29.99
N GLY A 313 -39.29 -31.73 -31.07
CA GLY A 313 -39.86 -31.99 -32.39
C GLY A 313 -40.77 -30.95 -33.04
N SER A 314 -40.33 -30.53 -34.23
CA SER A 314 -41.12 -30.19 -35.42
C SER A 314 -41.78 -28.80 -35.57
N SER A 315 -41.19 -28.05 -36.50
CA SER A 315 -41.79 -27.41 -37.69
C SER A 315 -43.24 -26.91 -37.65
N SER A 316 -43.47 -25.65 -38.01
CA SER A 316 -44.10 -25.26 -39.28
C SER A 316 -44.27 -23.73 -39.39
N ASP A 317 -44.27 -23.31 -40.65
CA ASP A 317 -44.18 -21.97 -41.21
C ASP A 317 -45.45 -21.09 -41.04
N GLU A 318 -45.26 -19.76 -41.09
CA GLU A 318 -45.82 -18.82 -42.10
C GLU A 318 -46.24 -17.43 -41.56
N TYR A 319 -45.65 -16.40 -42.21
CA TYR A 319 -46.15 -15.07 -42.58
C TYR A 319 -46.82 -14.13 -41.55
N SER A 320 -46.17 -12.97 -41.29
CA SER A 320 -46.72 -11.63 -41.64
C SER A 320 -45.80 -10.49 -41.17
N SER A 321 -45.58 -9.55 -42.09
CA SER A 321 -44.88 -8.26 -42.06
C SER A 321 -44.97 -7.39 -40.79
N GLY A 322 -43.85 -6.71 -40.47
CA GLY A 322 -43.81 -5.50 -39.65
C GLY A 322 -42.38 -4.97 -39.47
N ASP A 323 -42.10 -3.82 -40.09
CA ASP A 323 -40.82 -3.09 -40.03
C ASP A 323 -40.28 -2.90 -38.59
N GLY A 324 -38.98 -3.15 -38.40
CA GLY A 324 -38.33 -2.99 -37.10
C GLY A 324 -36.83 -3.22 -37.15
N ASN A 325 -36.11 -2.21 -37.62
CA ASN A 325 -34.66 -2.00 -37.57
C ASN A 325 -33.92 -2.71 -36.40
N SER A 326 -33.14 -3.76 -36.70
CA SER A 326 -32.14 -4.33 -35.78
C SER A 326 -31.00 -5.04 -36.53
N ASP A 327 -30.16 -4.27 -37.21
CA ASP A 327 -28.82 -4.72 -37.63
C ASP A 327 -27.78 -3.84 -36.93
N THR A 328 -27.33 -4.23 -35.74
CA THR A 328 -26.01 -3.88 -35.19
C THR A 328 -25.71 -4.83 -34.04
N ASP A 329 -25.04 -5.95 -34.31
CA ASP A 329 -24.16 -6.62 -33.33
C ASP A 329 -23.16 -7.61 -33.97
N SER A 330 -22.96 -7.59 -35.30
CA SER A 330 -22.02 -8.49 -35.98
C SER A 330 -20.88 -7.81 -36.76
N GLU A 331 -20.77 -6.48 -36.75
CA GLU A 331 -19.61 -5.75 -37.31
C GLU A 331 -18.75 -5.12 -36.21
N LEU A 332 -18.00 -5.93 -35.44
CA LEU A 332 -16.88 -5.40 -34.65
C LEU A 332 -15.66 -6.29 -34.55
N PHE A 333 -15.67 -7.47 -35.18
CA PHE A 333 -14.49 -8.34 -35.29
C PHE A 333 -14.37 -8.93 -36.70
N GLY A 334 -14.39 -8.04 -37.69
CA GLY A 334 -13.91 -8.34 -39.04
C GLY A 334 -12.43 -7.99 -39.15
N HIS A 335 -11.62 -8.96 -39.59
CA HIS A 335 -10.26 -8.72 -40.07
C HIS A 335 -10.27 -7.61 -41.13
N SER A 336 -9.93 -6.39 -40.75
CA SER A 336 -9.64 -5.30 -41.67
C SER A 336 -8.57 -4.40 -41.09
N ARG A 337 -7.48 -4.28 -41.84
CA ARG A 337 -6.41 -3.30 -41.66
C ARG A 337 -7.01 -1.89 -41.67
N VAL A 338 -7.27 -1.31 -40.50
CA VAL A 338 -7.35 0.15 -40.34
C VAL A 338 -6.68 0.53 -39.03
N ASP A 339 -5.61 1.31 -39.16
CA ASP A 339 -4.97 2.05 -38.08
C ASP A 339 -5.97 3.00 -37.43
N VAL A 340 -6.61 2.59 -36.34
CA VAL A 340 -7.42 3.50 -35.52
C VAL A 340 -6.65 3.76 -34.23
N GLN A 341 -5.91 4.88 -34.21
CA GLN A 341 -5.49 5.49 -32.95
C GLN A 341 -6.74 5.65 -32.07
N PRO A 342 -6.69 5.29 -30.77
CA PRO A 342 -7.84 5.49 -29.91
C PRO A 342 -8.21 6.99 -29.86
N PRO A 343 -9.50 7.35 -29.78
CA PRO A 343 -9.91 8.74 -29.80
C PRO A 343 -9.45 9.42 -28.50
N TYR A 344 -8.48 10.32 -28.63
CA TYR A 344 -7.99 11.17 -27.54
C TYR A 344 -8.75 12.51 -27.55
N ALA A 345 -9.12 13.01 -26.38
CA ALA A 345 -9.73 14.34 -26.25
C ALA A 345 -8.66 15.43 -26.46
N ASP A 346 -9.01 16.49 -27.23
CA ASP A 346 -8.13 17.65 -27.44
C ASP A 346 -8.14 18.56 -26.20
N VAL A 347 -7.18 18.32 -25.30
CA VAL A 347 -7.01 19.06 -24.05
C VAL A 347 -6.61 20.54 -24.29
N GLU A 348 -5.94 20.86 -25.40
CA GLU A 348 -5.48 22.21 -25.70
C GLU A 348 -6.58 23.06 -26.35
N ALA A 349 -7.44 22.46 -27.18
CA ALA A 349 -8.68 23.12 -27.63
C ALA A 349 -9.60 23.44 -26.43
N ALA A 350 -9.66 22.53 -25.44
CA ALA A 350 -10.30 22.83 -24.18
C ALA A 350 -9.66 24.08 -23.56
N ARG A 351 -8.36 24.11 -23.23
CA ARG A 351 -7.69 25.28 -22.63
C ARG A 351 -8.05 26.63 -23.30
N ARG A 352 -7.97 26.70 -24.64
CA ARG A 352 -8.22 27.93 -25.43
C ARG A 352 -9.63 28.53 -25.25
N TRP A 353 -10.65 27.75 -24.93
CA TRP A 353 -12.02 28.24 -24.76
C TRP A 353 -12.25 29.02 -23.44
N LEU A 354 -11.58 28.63 -22.35
CA LEU A 354 -11.82 29.20 -21.00
C LEU A 354 -11.24 30.60 -20.90
N VAL A 355 -10.11 30.81 -21.57
CA VAL A 355 -9.37 32.07 -21.58
C VAL A 355 -10.14 33.18 -22.32
N ARG A 356 -11.12 32.84 -23.17
CA ARG A 356 -11.80 33.81 -24.03
C ARG A 356 -13.02 34.52 -23.42
N GLY A 357 -13.52 34.09 -22.26
CA GLY A 357 -14.75 34.64 -21.66
C GLY A 357 -14.65 35.02 -20.19
N ARG A 358 -15.37 36.08 -19.76
CA ARG A 358 -15.44 36.52 -18.34
C ARG A 358 -15.91 35.40 -17.39
N ALA A 359 -16.88 34.59 -17.83
CA ALA A 359 -17.38 33.45 -17.05
C ALA A 359 -16.31 32.36 -16.85
N GLY A 360 -15.50 32.09 -17.88
CA GLY A 360 -14.39 31.15 -17.80
C GLY A 360 -13.29 31.64 -16.86
N ALA A 361 -12.93 32.93 -16.94
CA ALA A 361 -11.97 33.54 -16.02
C ALA A 361 -12.46 33.50 -14.56
N PHE A 362 -13.76 33.72 -14.32
CA PHE A 362 -14.35 33.61 -12.98
C PHE A 362 -14.37 32.16 -12.48
N PHE A 363 -14.70 31.19 -13.32
CA PHE A 363 -14.62 29.77 -12.98
C PHE A 363 -13.19 29.37 -12.60
N GLN A 364 -12.19 29.77 -13.39
CA GLN A 364 -10.77 29.54 -13.07
C GLN A 364 -10.36 30.15 -11.74
N PHE A 365 -10.85 31.36 -11.43
CA PHE A 365 -10.60 32.00 -10.14
C PHE A 365 -11.18 31.17 -8.98
N LEU A 366 -12.41 30.67 -9.10
CA LEU A 366 -13.02 29.81 -8.08
C LEU A 366 -12.25 28.50 -7.89
N VAL A 367 -11.85 27.85 -8.99
CA VAL A 367 -11.07 26.59 -8.93
C VAL A 367 -9.72 26.82 -8.25
N ARG A 368 -9.06 27.97 -8.46
CA ARG A 368 -7.79 28.30 -7.79
C ARG A 368 -7.94 28.57 -6.29
N LEU A 369 -9.09 29.08 -5.84
CA LEU A 369 -9.35 29.31 -4.41
C LEU A 369 -9.67 28.03 -3.64
N HIS A 370 -10.15 26.99 -4.33
CA HIS A 370 -10.54 25.71 -3.77
C HIS A 370 -9.57 25.13 -2.70
N PRO A 371 -8.24 25.03 -2.94
CA PRO A 371 -7.27 24.58 -1.93
C PRO A 371 -7.38 25.31 -0.58
N VAL A 372 -7.30 26.64 -0.63
CA VAL A 372 -7.28 27.49 0.57
C VAL A 372 -8.60 27.36 1.32
N VAL A 373 -9.71 27.30 0.58
CA VAL A 373 -11.06 27.14 1.16
C VAL A 373 -11.16 25.79 1.88
N ILE A 374 -10.76 24.67 1.26
CA ILE A 374 -10.83 23.36 1.91
C ILE A 374 -9.92 23.30 3.14
N PHE A 375 -8.69 23.80 3.04
CA PHE A 375 -7.74 23.77 4.15
C PHE A 375 -8.21 24.60 5.35
N ALA A 376 -8.86 25.74 5.10
CA ALA A 376 -9.44 26.56 6.15
C ALA A 376 -10.70 25.92 6.75
N LEU A 377 -11.58 25.35 5.92
CA LEU A 377 -12.84 24.75 6.39
C LEU A 377 -12.61 23.52 7.25
N THR A 378 -11.66 22.66 6.90
CA THR A 378 -11.44 21.37 7.59
C THR A 378 -11.22 21.50 9.11
N PRO A 379 -10.34 22.36 9.63
CA PRO A 379 -10.23 22.62 11.06
C PRO A 379 -11.32 23.55 11.60
N THR A 380 -11.89 24.46 10.79
CA THR A 380 -12.89 25.43 11.25
C THR A 380 -14.25 24.78 11.54
N VAL A 381 -14.69 23.83 10.72
CA VAL A 381 -15.96 23.11 10.88
C VAL A 381 -16.11 22.48 12.28
N PRO A 382 -15.18 21.63 12.77
CA PRO A 382 -15.32 21.05 14.11
C PRO A 382 -15.27 22.10 15.22
N ILE A 383 -14.49 23.18 15.06
CA ILE A 383 -14.43 24.28 16.04
C ILE A 383 -15.78 25.02 16.12
N VAL A 384 -16.37 25.34 14.97
CA VAL A 384 -17.66 26.05 14.89
C VAL A 384 -18.78 25.17 15.46
N LEU A 385 -18.84 23.90 15.06
CA LEU A 385 -19.80 22.93 15.61
C LEU A 385 -19.68 22.85 17.14
N PHE A 386 -18.46 22.72 17.66
CA PHE A 386 -18.21 22.70 19.09
C PHE A 386 -18.71 23.98 19.79
N LYS A 387 -18.39 25.17 19.25
CA LYS A 387 -18.86 26.46 19.81
C LYS A 387 -20.36 26.65 19.76
N MET A 388 -21.05 26.06 18.78
CA MET A 388 -22.51 26.12 18.64
C MET A 388 -23.25 25.11 19.55
N GLY A 389 -22.53 24.35 20.38
CA GLY A 389 -23.13 23.32 21.24
C GLY A 389 -23.31 21.96 20.55
N TYR A 390 -22.87 21.81 19.30
CA TYR A 390 -22.89 20.56 18.53
C TYR A 390 -21.60 19.74 18.76
N ALA A 391 -21.27 19.48 20.03
CA ALA A 391 -20.03 18.81 20.42
C ALA A 391 -19.94 17.38 19.85
N TRP A 392 -21.06 16.66 19.79
CA TRP A 392 -21.11 15.31 19.22
C TRP A 392 -20.79 15.30 17.72
N GLN A 393 -21.35 16.25 16.95
CA GLN A 393 -21.10 16.38 15.51
C GLN A 393 -19.65 16.76 15.24
N ALA A 394 -19.08 17.66 16.05
CA ALA A 394 -17.66 18.01 15.98
C ALA A 394 -16.77 16.78 16.21
N PHE A 395 -17.11 15.96 17.22
CA PHE A 395 -16.39 14.74 17.55
C PHE A 395 -16.54 13.65 16.48
N MET A 396 -17.73 13.47 15.89
CA MET A 396 -17.97 12.58 14.75
C MET A 396 -17.12 12.97 13.54
N PHE A 397 -17.09 14.26 13.20
CA PHE A 397 -16.27 14.76 12.09
C PHE A 397 -14.79 14.43 12.30
N LEU A 398 -14.26 14.71 13.50
CA LEU A 398 -12.87 14.43 13.85
C LEU A 398 -12.58 12.92 13.83
N THR A 399 -13.53 12.09 14.29
CA THR A 399 -13.39 10.64 14.29
C THR A 399 -13.31 10.08 12.88
N VAL A 400 -14.18 10.52 11.96
CA VAL A 400 -14.16 10.10 10.56
C VAL A 400 -12.88 10.58 9.86
N TYR A 401 -12.50 11.83 10.07
CA TYR A 401 -11.30 12.39 9.46
C TYR A 401 -10.02 11.69 9.95
N CYS A 402 -9.85 11.56 11.28
CA CYS A 402 -8.74 10.80 11.85
C CYS A 402 -8.78 9.34 11.38
N GLY A 403 -9.96 8.73 11.25
CA GLY A 403 -10.13 7.37 10.74
C GLY A 403 -9.61 7.21 9.32
N TYR A 404 -9.94 8.14 8.43
CA TYR A 404 -9.40 8.18 7.08
C TYR A 404 -7.86 8.29 7.09
N CYS A 405 -7.32 9.19 7.90
CA CYS A 405 -5.87 9.41 7.96
C CYS A 405 -5.14 8.21 8.56
N THR A 406 -5.68 7.58 9.61
CA THR A 406 -5.18 6.31 10.17
C THR A 406 -5.18 5.20 9.12
N TRP A 407 -6.24 5.10 8.32
CA TRP A 407 -6.28 4.15 7.22
C TRP A 407 -5.20 4.46 6.18
N LYS A 408 -5.18 5.67 5.60
CA LYS A 408 -4.30 5.99 4.46
C LYS A 408 -2.84 6.20 4.81
N PHE A 409 -2.54 6.92 5.88
CA PHE A 409 -1.16 7.23 6.29
C PHE A 409 -0.62 6.27 7.37
N GLY A 410 -1.46 5.35 7.84
CA GLY A 410 -1.07 4.32 8.79
C GLY A 410 -1.16 2.93 8.18
N LEU A 411 -2.36 2.34 8.23
CA LEU A 411 -2.56 0.92 7.94
C LEU A 411 -2.31 0.57 6.47
N HIS A 412 -2.77 1.39 5.52
CA HIS A 412 -2.56 1.18 4.08
C HIS A 412 -1.07 1.13 3.73
N ILE A 413 -0.27 2.08 4.23
CA ILE A 413 1.18 2.06 4.07
C ILE A 413 1.77 0.81 4.69
N ALA A 414 1.44 0.48 5.95
CA ALA A 414 1.97 -0.69 6.65
C ALA A 414 1.71 -2.01 5.91
N LEU A 415 0.48 -2.19 5.43
CA LEU A 415 0.05 -3.40 4.74
C LEU A 415 0.63 -3.48 3.33
N PHE A 416 0.33 -2.50 2.48
CA PHE A 416 0.65 -2.57 1.07
C PHE A 416 2.12 -2.29 0.77
N SER A 417 2.85 -1.53 1.60
CA SER A 417 4.31 -1.44 1.42
C SER A 417 5.00 -2.77 1.72
N ASN A 418 4.47 -3.59 2.64
CA ASN A 418 5.03 -4.92 2.91
C ASN A 418 4.74 -5.87 1.74
N VAL A 419 3.52 -5.83 1.18
CA VAL A 419 3.20 -6.54 -0.07
C VAL A 419 4.13 -6.09 -1.19
N GLY A 420 4.26 -4.77 -1.40
CA GLY A 420 5.16 -4.20 -2.40
C GLY A 420 6.61 -4.65 -2.23
N ARG A 421 7.12 -4.70 -0.99
CA ARG A 421 8.46 -5.22 -0.68
C ARG A 421 8.60 -6.70 -1.06
N MET A 422 7.60 -7.52 -0.80
CA MET A 422 7.60 -8.93 -1.22
C MET A 422 7.65 -9.07 -2.74
N LYS A 423 6.91 -8.23 -3.46
CA LYS A 423 6.96 -8.17 -4.92
C LYS A 423 8.30 -7.70 -5.45
N VAL A 424 8.93 -6.71 -4.80
CA VAL A 424 10.27 -6.25 -5.15
C VAL A 424 11.28 -7.38 -5.06
N LYS A 425 11.24 -8.16 -3.98
CA LYS A 425 12.08 -9.35 -3.83
C LYS A 425 11.81 -10.37 -4.94
N ALA A 426 10.55 -10.65 -5.24
CA ALA A 426 10.19 -11.63 -6.28
C ALA A 426 10.68 -11.20 -7.67
N TYR A 427 10.42 -9.95 -8.07
CA TYR A 427 10.85 -9.43 -9.38
C TYR A 427 12.37 -9.41 -9.53
N SER A 428 13.12 -9.15 -8.44
CA SER A 428 14.59 -9.11 -8.49
C SER A 428 15.25 -10.45 -8.79
N CYS A 429 14.50 -11.57 -8.73
CA CYS A 429 15.01 -12.92 -9.00
C CYS A 429 14.70 -13.40 -10.43
N VAL A 430 14.05 -12.58 -11.28
CA VAL A 430 13.55 -13.01 -12.60
C VAL A 430 14.37 -12.43 -13.74
N ASP A 431 14.69 -13.28 -14.71
CA ASP A 431 15.14 -12.85 -16.05
C ASP A 431 13.91 -12.73 -16.97
N PHE A 432 13.49 -11.49 -17.23
CA PHE A 432 12.21 -11.25 -17.92
C PHE A 432 12.25 -11.61 -19.41
N GLU A 433 13.41 -11.52 -20.07
CA GLU A 433 13.57 -11.93 -21.46
C GLU A 433 13.48 -13.46 -21.58
N GLN A 434 14.17 -14.19 -20.69
CA GLN A 434 14.09 -15.65 -20.67
C GLN A 434 12.66 -16.13 -20.36
N MET A 435 12.00 -15.50 -19.39
CA MET A 435 10.62 -15.80 -19.03
C MET A 435 9.68 -15.57 -20.22
N PHE A 436 9.79 -14.43 -20.93
CA PHE A 436 9.00 -14.14 -22.12
C PHE A 436 9.14 -15.25 -23.17
N ARG A 437 10.38 -15.64 -23.49
CA ARG A 437 10.67 -16.66 -24.51
C ARG A 437 10.09 -18.03 -24.14
N LYS A 438 10.19 -18.43 -22.86
CA LYS A 438 9.59 -19.67 -22.36
C LYS A 438 8.06 -19.64 -22.51
N LEU A 439 7.43 -18.53 -22.12
CA LEU A 439 5.97 -18.38 -22.14
C LEU A 439 5.40 -18.27 -23.56
N THR A 440 6.15 -17.69 -24.49
CA THR A 440 5.80 -17.63 -25.93
C THR A 440 5.63 -19.02 -26.53
N ALA A 441 6.24 -20.05 -25.93
CA ALA A 441 6.12 -21.42 -26.42
C ALA A 441 4.75 -22.06 -26.13
N TYR A 442 3.92 -21.43 -25.30
CA TYR A 442 2.56 -21.86 -25.00
C TYR A 442 1.58 -21.06 -25.89
N PRO A 443 0.92 -21.67 -26.89
CA PRO A 443 0.19 -20.93 -27.94
C PRO A 443 -0.93 -20.01 -27.46
N GLU A 444 -1.55 -20.32 -26.32
CA GLU A 444 -2.65 -19.54 -25.74
C GLU A 444 -2.17 -18.44 -24.78
N SER A 445 -0.86 -18.32 -24.55
CA SER A 445 -0.33 -17.32 -23.63
C SER A 445 -0.40 -15.91 -24.23
N PRO A 446 -0.56 -14.85 -23.39
CA PRO A 446 -0.44 -13.47 -23.86
C PRO A 446 0.89 -13.19 -24.57
N GLU A 447 1.96 -13.87 -24.17
CA GLU A 447 3.29 -13.76 -24.76
C GLU A 447 3.32 -14.32 -26.19
N ALA A 448 2.68 -15.46 -26.45
CA ALA A 448 2.57 -16.05 -27.79
C ALA A 448 1.74 -15.17 -28.75
N LEU A 449 0.77 -14.42 -28.20
CA LEU A 449 -0.09 -13.50 -28.93
C LEU A 449 0.51 -12.09 -29.06
N ALA A 450 1.74 -11.87 -28.59
CA ALA A 450 2.40 -10.58 -28.70
C ALA A 450 2.59 -10.19 -30.18
N PRO A 451 2.27 -8.95 -30.57
CA PRO A 451 2.29 -8.54 -31.98
C PRO A 451 3.69 -8.24 -32.52
N PHE A 452 4.70 -8.22 -31.66
CA PHE A 452 6.09 -7.94 -32.00
C PHE A 452 7.01 -8.91 -31.26
N GLN A 453 8.22 -9.10 -31.78
CA GLN A 453 9.26 -9.85 -31.07
C GLN A 453 9.77 -9.04 -29.88
N PHE A 454 10.45 -9.71 -28.94
CA PHE A 454 10.98 -9.05 -27.75
C PHE A 454 11.95 -7.91 -28.09
N GLU A 455 12.78 -8.14 -29.10
CA GLU A 455 13.83 -7.23 -29.55
C GLU A 455 13.31 -6.03 -30.36
N ASP A 456 12.06 -6.09 -30.81
CA ASP A 456 11.45 -5.03 -31.62
C ASP A 456 11.09 -3.78 -30.81
N VAL A 457 10.95 -3.92 -29.48
CA VAL A 457 10.59 -2.80 -28.59
C VAL A 457 11.79 -1.89 -28.37
N LEU A 458 11.61 -0.60 -28.58
CA LEU A 458 12.66 0.41 -28.48
C LEU A 458 12.38 1.35 -27.30
N HIS A 459 13.40 1.54 -26.47
CA HIS A 459 13.32 2.41 -25.29
C HIS A 459 14.08 3.70 -25.54
N PHE A 460 13.38 4.83 -25.48
CA PHE A 460 14.01 6.15 -25.49
C PHE A 460 14.05 6.69 -24.07
N VAL A 461 15.24 6.76 -23.48
CA VAL A 461 15.43 7.14 -22.08
C VAL A 461 15.94 8.57 -22.02
N ILE A 462 15.05 9.49 -21.67
CA ILE A 462 15.32 10.93 -21.53
C ILE A 462 15.80 11.20 -20.11
N LEU A 463 17.09 11.52 -19.98
CA LEU A 463 17.67 12.01 -18.74
C LEU A 463 17.69 13.53 -18.77
N THR A 464 16.84 14.14 -17.94
CA THR A 464 16.78 15.60 -17.80
C THR A 464 17.85 16.07 -16.84
N ASN A 465 18.74 16.96 -17.29
CA ASN A 465 19.80 17.54 -16.49
C ASN A 465 19.76 19.08 -16.54
N TYR A 466 20.06 19.69 -15.40
CA TYR A 466 20.49 21.08 -15.31
C TYR A 466 21.42 21.26 -14.10
N LYS A 467 22.69 21.59 -14.37
CA LYS A 467 23.76 21.80 -13.37
C LYS A 467 24.11 20.59 -12.50
N GLU A 468 23.76 19.38 -12.91
CA GLU A 468 24.14 18.19 -12.16
C GLU A 468 25.61 17.86 -12.38
N ASP A 469 26.19 17.22 -11.36
CA ASP A 469 27.56 16.74 -11.41
C ASP A 469 27.71 15.59 -12.42
N VAL A 470 28.83 15.59 -13.14
CA VAL A 470 29.11 14.60 -14.20
C VAL A 470 29.13 13.18 -13.65
N GLN A 471 29.64 12.98 -12.42
CA GLN A 471 29.71 11.67 -11.80
C GLN A 471 28.32 11.13 -11.45
N ILE A 472 27.42 11.98 -10.94
CA ILE A 472 26.02 11.59 -10.66
C ILE A 472 25.32 11.17 -11.95
N MET A 473 25.45 11.98 -13.00
CA MET A 473 24.88 11.65 -14.31
C MET A 473 25.47 10.34 -14.85
N LYS A 474 26.78 10.15 -14.75
CA LYS A 474 27.47 8.94 -15.21
C LYS A 474 26.98 7.70 -14.48
N GLU A 475 26.83 7.74 -13.16
CA GLU A 475 26.28 6.62 -12.37
C GLU A 475 24.85 6.27 -12.79
N ALA A 476 24.00 7.29 -13.00
CA ALA A 476 22.64 7.08 -13.49
C ALA A 476 22.64 6.44 -14.90
N ILE A 477 23.47 6.94 -15.83
CA ILE A 477 23.60 6.39 -17.19
C ILE A 477 24.13 4.95 -17.15
N LEU A 478 25.17 4.68 -16.35
CA LEU A 478 25.73 3.34 -16.19
C LEU A 478 24.66 2.34 -15.71
N SER A 479 23.80 2.73 -14.77
CA SER A 479 22.70 1.87 -14.29
C SER A 479 21.71 1.47 -15.40
N VAL A 480 21.46 2.34 -16.38
CA VAL A 480 20.66 2.01 -17.57
C VAL A 480 21.45 1.08 -18.49
N GLY A 481 22.75 1.34 -18.65
CA GLY A 481 23.66 0.56 -19.47
C GLY A 481 23.94 -0.86 -18.95
N GLU A 482 23.77 -1.11 -17.65
CA GLU A 482 23.83 -2.45 -17.04
C GLU A 482 22.71 -3.37 -17.51
N SER A 483 21.65 -2.82 -18.12
CA SER A 483 20.60 -3.64 -18.69
C SER A 483 21.11 -4.49 -19.86
N LYS A 484 20.84 -5.79 -19.82
CA LYS A 484 21.24 -6.75 -20.88
C LYS A 484 20.78 -6.35 -22.28
N ILE A 485 19.71 -5.56 -22.37
CA ILE A 485 19.12 -5.11 -23.63
C ILE A 485 19.61 -3.72 -24.08
N ALA A 486 20.47 -3.04 -23.31
CA ALA A 486 20.87 -1.65 -23.55
C ALA A 486 21.39 -1.42 -24.97
N LYS A 487 22.38 -2.21 -25.39
CA LYS A 487 23.01 -2.10 -26.71
C LYS A 487 22.07 -2.44 -27.87
N ARG A 488 21.03 -3.25 -27.61
CA ARG A 488 20.10 -3.72 -28.65
C ARG A 488 18.89 -2.81 -28.79
N GLN A 489 18.38 -2.25 -27.69
CA GLN A 489 17.03 -1.66 -27.63
C GLN A 489 16.97 -0.25 -27.02
N ILE A 490 18.01 0.22 -26.32
CA ILE A 490 17.94 1.50 -25.58
C ILE A 490 18.65 2.62 -26.35
N ALA A 491 17.93 3.69 -26.60
CA ALA A 491 18.43 4.99 -27.03
C ALA A 491 18.49 5.93 -25.81
N MET A 492 19.69 6.24 -25.35
CA MET A 492 19.91 7.17 -24.25
C MET A 492 19.89 8.62 -24.76
N VAL A 493 19.15 9.51 -24.10
CA VAL A 493 18.93 10.90 -24.55
C VAL A 493 19.26 11.85 -23.40
N LEU A 494 20.36 12.58 -23.54
CA LEU A 494 20.75 13.64 -22.60
C LEU A 494 19.97 14.92 -22.94
N ALA A 495 18.98 15.24 -22.13
CA ALA A 495 18.21 16.48 -22.26
C ALA A 495 18.91 17.59 -21.47
N CYS A 496 19.59 18.48 -22.19
CA CYS A 496 20.45 19.53 -21.66
C CYS A 496 19.82 20.91 -21.87
N GLU A 497 20.13 21.87 -21.00
CA GLU A 497 19.73 23.27 -21.18
C GLU A 497 20.91 24.13 -21.63
N GLU A 498 20.76 24.93 -22.70
CA GLU A 498 21.84 25.80 -23.23
C GLU A 498 22.33 26.87 -22.25
N ARG A 499 21.53 27.15 -21.21
CA ARG A 499 21.90 28.07 -20.12
C ARG A 499 22.89 27.50 -19.10
N GLU A 500 23.23 26.22 -19.22
CA GLU A 500 24.29 25.61 -18.40
C GLU A 500 25.66 25.80 -19.07
N ASP A 501 26.62 26.31 -18.30
CA ASP A 501 28.00 26.50 -18.77
C ASP A 501 28.65 25.15 -19.08
N ASP A 502 29.43 25.06 -20.16
CA ASP A 502 30.20 23.89 -20.59
C ASP A 502 29.39 22.58 -20.82
N ILE A 503 28.07 22.67 -20.95
CA ILE A 503 27.19 21.50 -21.09
C ILE A 503 27.44 20.69 -22.38
N ASP A 504 27.85 21.35 -23.47
CA ASP A 504 28.19 20.68 -24.73
C ASP A 504 29.44 19.79 -24.57
N ALA A 505 30.47 20.29 -23.89
CA ALA A 505 31.66 19.51 -23.56
C ALA A 505 31.33 18.34 -22.62
N LYS A 506 30.51 18.59 -21.60
CA LYS A 506 30.01 17.56 -20.67
C LYS A 506 29.24 16.45 -21.40
N ALA A 507 28.32 16.81 -22.29
CA ALA A 507 27.52 15.84 -23.05
C ALA A 507 28.41 14.99 -23.98
N LYS A 508 29.34 15.62 -24.70
CA LYS A 508 30.29 14.93 -25.58
C LYS A 508 31.19 13.97 -24.81
N GLN A 509 31.70 14.39 -23.65
CA GLN A 509 32.48 13.52 -22.76
C GLN A 509 31.68 12.28 -22.36
N LEU A 510 30.43 12.43 -21.89
CA LEU A 510 29.60 11.30 -21.51
C LEU A 510 29.29 10.37 -22.70
N ILE A 511 29.04 10.93 -23.88
CA ILE A 511 28.80 10.14 -25.11
C ILE A 511 30.03 9.32 -25.48
N GLU A 512 31.24 9.89 -25.38
CA GLU A 512 32.48 9.18 -25.67
C GLU A 512 32.73 8.06 -24.65
N GLU A 513 32.52 8.34 -23.36
CA GLU A 513 32.82 7.40 -22.28
C GLU A 513 31.84 6.22 -22.18
N VAL A 514 30.52 6.47 -22.33
CA VAL A 514 29.48 5.46 -22.07
C VAL A 514 28.53 5.21 -23.25
N GLY A 515 28.62 5.99 -24.33
CA GLY A 515 27.82 5.80 -25.55
C GLY A 515 27.87 4.40 -26.16
N PRO A 516 29.03 3.70 -26.20
CA PRO A 516 29.12 2.34 -26.77
C PRO A 516 28.26 1.27 -26.07
N MET A 517 27.72 1.56 -24.88
CA MET A 517 26.83 0.66 -24.14
C MET A 517 25.40 0.63 -24.71
N PHE A 518 25.00 1.65 -25.45
CA PHE A 518 23.62 1.85 -25.91
C PHE A 518 23.47 1.59 -27.40
N ARG A 519 22.23 1.36 -27.84
CA ARG A 519 21.90 1.31 -29.27
C ARG A 519 22.17 2.65 -29.93
N HIS A 520 21.74 3.72 -29.25
CA HIS A 520 22.00 5.11 -29.60
C HIS A 520 22.28 5.90 -28.33
N MET A 521 23.13 6.92 -28.42
CA MET A 521 23.27 7.94 -27.38
C MET A 521 23.26 9.31 -28.02
N LEU A 522 22.34 10.16 -27.57
CA LEU A 522 22.02 11.44 -28.17
C LEU A 522 22.01 12.51 -27.08
N TYR A 523 22.15 13.77 -27.49
CA TYR A 523 21.89 14.90 -26.60
C TYR A 523 21.07 15.96 -27.34
N THR A 524 20.30 16.72 -26.58
CA THR A 524 19.49 17.84 -27.08
C THR A 524 19.75 19.06 -26.22
N MET A 525 19.64 20.23 -26.83
CA MET A 525 19.95 21.52 -26.20
C MET A 525 18.70 22.38 -26.22
N HIS A 526 18.08 22.59 -25.05
CA HIS A 526 16.91 23.45 -24.88
C HIS A 526 17.33 24.93 -24.82
N PRO A 527 16.90 25.78 -25.77
CA PRO A 527 17.35 27.16 -25.83
C PRO A 527 16.62 28.05 -24.82
N PRO A 528 17.28 29.07 -24.24
CA PRO A 528 16.66 29.97 -23.29
C PRO A 528 15.67 30.93 -23.98
N GLY A 529 14.67 31.39 -23.20
CA GLY A 529 13.82 32.51 -23.62
C GLY A 529 12.74 32.17 -24.64
N ILE A 530 12.39 30.90 -24.83
CA ILE A 530 11.23 30.52 -25.67
C ILE A 530 9.94 31.12 -25.04
N PRO A 531 9.18 31.95 -25.80
CA PRO A 531 7.96 32.56 -25.28
C PRO A 531 6.95 31.53 -24.77
N GLY A 532 6.53 31.69 -23.52
CA GLY A 532 5.53 30.83 -22.88
C GLY A 532 6.10 29.66 -22.08
N GLU A 533 7.39 29.36 -22.22
CA GLU A 533 8.05 28.27 -21.49
C GLU A 533 8.68 28.76 -20.19
N VAL A 534 8.61 27.93 -19.14
CA VAL A 534 9.29 28.18 -17.86
C VAL A 534 10.50 27.25 -17.79
N PRO A 535 11.74 27.78 -17.72
CA PRO A 535 12.94 26.94 -17.67
C PRO A 535 12.90 25.93 -16.52
N GLY A 536 13.27 24.69 -16.80
CA GLY A 536 13.27 23.58 -15.84
C GLY A 536 12.95 22.24 -16.50
N LYS A 537 12.78 21.20 -15.67
CA LYS A 537 12.59 19.80 -16.10
C LYS A 537 11.53 19.65 -17.19
N SER A 538 10.35 20.25 -17.02
CA SER A 538 9.23 20.08 -17.96
C SER A 538 9.51 20.65 -19.35
N ALA A 539 10.03 21.88 -19.44
CA ALA A 539 10.38 22.51 -20.71
C ALA A 539 11.53 21.78 -21.41
N ASN A 540 12.56 21.39 -20.66
CA ASN A 540 13.68 20.62 -21.19
C ASN A 540 13.23 19.23 -21.71
N CYS A 541 12.39 18.52 -20.94
CA CYS A 541 11.82 17.24 -21.35
C CYS A 541 10.93 17.37 -22.59
N ARG A 542 10.08 18.40 -22.65
CA ARG A 542 9.26 18.73 -23.83
C ARG A 542 10.14 18.91 -25.06
N TRP A 543 11.19 19.71 -24.95
CA TRP A 543 12.09 19.98 -26.06
C TRP A 543 12.76 18.71 -26.57
N ALA A 544 13.33 17.91 -25.66
CA ALA A 544 13.94 16.64 -26.01
C ALA A 544 12.94 15.68 -26.68
N ALA A 545 11.75 15.51 -26.10
CA ALA A 545 10.71 14.66 -26.66
C ALA A 545 10.26 15.11 -28.05
N LYS A 546 10.12 16.42 -28.27
CA LYS A 546 9.78 16.99 -29.58
C LYS A 546 10.84 16.64 -30.63
N ARG A 547 12.12 16.83 -30.30
CA ARG A 547 13.25 16.43 -31.18
C ARG A 547 13.27 14.93 -31.46
N LEU A 548 12.88 14.10 -30.48
CA LEU A 548 12.77 12.65 -30.70
C LEU A 548 11.63 12.31 -31.66
N PHE A 549 10.45 12.92 -31.48
CA PHE A 549 9.26 12.60 -32.27
C PHE A 549 9.29 13.14 -33.70
N GLU A 550 9.89 14.32 -33.90
CA GLU A 550 9.96 15.00 -35.21
C GLU A 550 11.19 14.57 -36.02
N ASP A 551 12.33 14.38 -35.36
CA ASP A 551 13.62 14.25 -36.06
C ASP A 551 14.17 12.83 -35.96
N HIS A 552 14.40 12.33 -34.73
CA HIS A 552 15.21 11.13 -34.51
C HIS A 552 14.44 9.83 -34.83
N ILE A 553 13.24 9.64 -34.27
CA ILE A 553 12.44 8.43 -34.50
C ILE A 553 12.12 8.25 -35.99
N PRO A 554 11.63 9.30 -36.71
CA PRO A 554 11.47 9.22 -38.16
C PRO A 554 12.80 9.04 -38.90
N GLY A 555 13.88 9.73 -38.49
CA GLY A 555 15.20 9.63 -39.11
C GLY A 555 15.82 8.23 -39.04
N TYR A 556 15.53 7.47 -37.99
CA TYR A 556 15.93 6.07 -37.87
C TYR A 556 14.95 5.08 -38.54
N GLY A 557 13.80 5.56 -39.03
CA GLY A 557 12.75 4.71 -39.58
C GLY A 557 12.06 3.83 -38.55
N TYR A 558 11.99 4.26 -37.28
CA TYR A 558 11.38 3.48 -36.20
C TYR A 558 9.86 3.70 -36.13
N ASP A 559 9.12 2.60 -35.96
CA ASP A 559 7.66 2.64 -35.77
C ASP A 559 7.32 3.03 -34.32
N MET A 560 6.56 4.12 -34.18
CA MET A 560 6.10 4.62 -32.89
C MET A 560 5.29 3.57 -32.09
N LYS A 561 4.66 2.60 -32.76
CA LYS A 561 3.93 1.49 -32.11
C LYS A 561 4.82 0.55 -31.30
N ARG A 562 6.15 0.62 -31.48
CA ARG A 562 7.16 -0.17 -30.78
C ARG A 562 7.98 0.65 -29.79
N VAL A 563 7.70 1.95 -29.69
CA VAL A 563 8.47 2.89 -28.86
C VAL A 563 7.86 3.01 -27.48
N VAL A 564 8.73 2.95 -26.46
CA VAL A 564 8.45 3.33 -25.08
C VAL A 564 9.41 4.46 -24.71
N VAL A 565 8.88 5.53 -24.15
CA VAL A 565 9.67 6.68 -23.69
C VAL A 565 9.75 6.64 -22.18
N THR A 566 10.96 6.74 -21.63
CA THR A 566 11.19 6.83 -20.18
C THR A 566 11.75 8.20 -19.85
N VAL A 567 11.16 8.88 -18.87
CA VAL A 567 11.73 10.13 -18.32
C VAL A 567 12.35 9.79 -16.98
N MET A 568 13.62 10.16 -16.81
CA MET A 568 14.36 9.93 -15.57
C MET A 568 15.01 11.20 -15.04
N ASP A 569 15.08 11.31 -13.72
CA ASP A 569 15.92 12.30 -13.05
C ASP A 569 17.41 11.92 -13.20
N ALA A 570 18.29 12.93 -13.18
CA ALA A 570 19.74 12.74 -13.36
C ALA A 570 20.43 11.87 -12.30
N ASP A 571 19.75 11.58 -11.18
CA ASP A 571 20.22 10.74 -10.09
C ASP A 571 19.44 9.42 -9.94
N SER A 572 18.61 9.07 -10.92
CA SER A 572 17.83 7.83 -10.90
C SER A 572 18.71 6.64 -11.28
N GLU A 573 18.91 5.73 -10.33
CA GLU A 573 19.59 4.46 -10.57
C GLU A 573 18.56 3.34 -10.81
N PHE A 574 18.60 2.70 -11.98
CA PHE A 574 17.70 1.61 -12.34
C PHE A 574 18.21 0.25 -11.88
N HIS A 575 17.29 -0.71 -11.69
CA HIS A 575 17.64 -2.12 -11.57
C HIS A 575 18.02 -2.69 -12.96
N PRO A 576 19.04 -3.57 -13.09
CA PRO A 576 19.50 -4.09 -14.38
C PRO A 576 18.39 -4.74 -15.24
N GLU A 577 17.47 -5.46 -14.61
CA GLU A 577 16.32 -6.11 -15.27
C GLU A 577 15.13 -5.16 -15.57
N TYR A 578 15.19 -3.87 -15.21
CA TYR A 578 14.04 -2.97 -15.34
C TYR A 578 13.53 -2.85 -16.78
N PHE A 579 14.40 -2.57 -17.74
CA PHE A 579 13.99 -2.37 -19.14
C PHE A 579 13.56 -3.68 -19.81
N ALA A 580 14.10 -4.82 -19.40
CA ALA A 580 13.62 -6.13 -19.84
C ALA A 580 12.20 -6.42 -19.30
N ALA A 581 11.95 -6.10 -18.02
CA ALA A 581 10.63 -6.20 -17.41
C ALA A 581 9.61 -5.26 -18.08
N LEU A 582 10.05 -4.05 -18.45
CA LEU A 582 9.23 -3.08 -19.18
C LEU A 582 8.87 -3.59 -20.58
N THR A 583 9.83 -4.14 -21.34
CA THR A 583 9.57 -4.80 -22.63
C THR A 583 8.57 -5.94 -22.48
N TYR A 584 8.76 -6.81 -21.48
CA TYR A 584 7.84 -7.90 -21.18
C TYR A 584 6.41 -7.37 -20.93
N GLN A 585 6.24 -6.39 -20.03
CA GLN A 585 4.92 -5.85 -19.72
C GLN A 585 4.27 -5.12 -20.91
N PHE A 586 5.06 -4.47 -21.77
CA PHE A 586 4.57 -3.83 -22.98
C PHE A 586 4.01 -4.87 -23.99
N LEU A 587 4.72 -5.98 -24.16
CA LEU A 587 4.32 -7.03 -25.11
C LEU A 587 3.15 -7.86 -24.62
N SER A 588 3.19 -8.29 -23.35
CA SER A 588 2.15 -9.10 -22.70
C SER A 588 0.89 -8.32 -22.32
N ALA A 589 0.81 -7.02 -22.61
CA ALA A 589 -0.37 -6.22 -22.33
C ALA A 589 -1.61 -6.73 -23.11
N PRO A 590 -2.78 -6.86 -22.46
CA PRO A 590 -3.99 -7.39 -23.10
C PRO A 590 -4.53 -6.39 -24.13
N GLY A 591 -4.22 -6.66 -25.40
CA GLY A 591 -4.66 -5.86 -26.54
C GLY A 591 -3.95 -4.50 -26.69
N ALA A 592 -4.16 -3.88 -27.85
CA ALA A 592 -3.54 -2.61 -28.22
C ALA A 592 -3.93 -1.45 -27.28
N ALA A 593 -5.19 -1.40 -26.83
CA ALA A 593 -5.67 -0.33 -25.97
C ALA A 593 -4.99 -0.33 -24.58
N SER A 594 -4.70 -1.50 -24.01
CA SER A 594 -3.98 -1.59 -22.73
C SER A 594 -2.52 -1.15 -22.90
N ARG A 595 -1.87 -1.62 -23.96
CA ARG A 595 -0.47 -1.27 -24.29
C ARG A 595 -0.28 0.23 -24.54
N TYR A 596 -1.12 0.82 -25.39
CA TYR A 596 -0.94 2.19 -25.85
C TYR A 596 -1.56 3.25 -24.94
N ASN A 597 -2.28 2.86 -23.88
CA ASN A 597 -2.74 3.78 -22.83
C ASN A 597 -2.00 3.57 -21.49
N ALA A 598 -0.92 2.79 -21.49
CA ALA A 598 -0.17 2.48 -20.28
C ALA A 598 0.96 3.47 -20.00
N ILE A 599 1.12 3.75 -18.70
CA ILE A 599 2.28 4.35 -18.07
C ILE A 599 2.85 3.27 -17.13
N TRP A 600 4.15 3.11 -17.07
CA TRP A 600 4.83 2.16 -16.19
C TRP A 600 5.63 2.89 -15.13
N GLN A 601 5.53 2.44 -13.89
CA GLN A 601 6.13 3.10 -12.73
C GLN A 601 6.89 2.09 -11.87
N ALA A 602 8.17 2.37 -11.61
CA ALA A 602 8.92 1.68 -10.57
C ALA A 602 8.63 2.26 -9.18
N PRO A 603 8.75 1.48 -8.09
CA PRO A 603 8.89 2.05 -6.76
C PRO A 603 10.13 2.95 -6.71
N ILE A 604 9.94 4.22 -6.34
CA ILE A 604 11.04 5.17 -6.16
C ILE A 604 11.49 5.16 -4.70
N LEU A 605 12.77 4.86 -4.47
CA LEU A 605 13.35 4.71 -3.14
C LEU A 605 14.44 5.77 -2.93
N HIS A 606 14.18 6.73 -2.05
CA HIS A 606 15.09 7.84 -1.72
C HIS A 606 16.16 7.41 -0.71
N TYR A 607 16.87 6.33 -1.00
CA TYR A 607 17.69 5.56 -0.05
C TYR A 607 19.20 5.64 -0.33
N LYS A 608 19.65 6.22 -1.45
CA LYS A 608 21.09 6.19 -1.81
C LYS A 608 22.00 6.71 -0.71
N ASN A 609 21.72 7.90 -0.21
CA ASN A 609 22.46 8.53 0.89
C ASN A 609 21.82 8.29 2.27
N TYR A 610 21.17 7.14 2.48
CA TYR A 610 20.38 6.84 3.68
C TYR A 610 21.14 7.10 5.01
N HIS A 611 22.45 6.83 5.06
CA HIS A 611 23.26 6.96 6.28
C HIS A 611 23.62 8.40 6.64
N SER A 612 23.80 9.30 5.67
CA SER A 612 24.20 10.69 5.93
C SER A 612 23.01 11.60 6.28
N GLN A 613 21.79 11.13 6.02
CA GLN A 613 20.59 11.95 6.16
C GLN A 613 20.20 12.26 7.62
N PRO A 614 19.95 13.55 7.95
CA PRO A 614 19.31 13.94 9.21
C PRO A 614 18.01 13.19 9.45
N ALA A 615 17.69 12.90 10.72
CA ALA A 615 16.49 12.15 11.08
C ALA A 615 15.20 12.72 10.44
N VAL A 616 15.01 14.04 10.44
CA VAL A 616 13.82 14.68 9.84
C VAL A 616 13.73 14.46 8.33
N VAL A 617 14.85 14.49 7.62
CA VAL A 617 14.89 14.29 6.16
C VAL A 617 14.70 12.81 5.85
N ARG A 618 15.40 11.94 6.58
CA ARG A 618 15.26 10.48 6.47
C ARG A 618 13.83 10.03 6.71
N THR A 619 13.15 10.52 7.75
CA THR A 619 11.73 10.22 8.00
C THR A 619 10.86 10.60 6.81
N GLY A 620 11.06 11.80 6.23
CA GLY A 620 10.34 12.21 5.03
C GLY A 620 10.60 11.31 3.82
N SER A 621 11.85 10.93 3.58
CA SER A 621 12.24 10.02 2.49
C SER A 621 11.65 8.62 2.65
N LEU A 622 11.69 8.07 3.86
CA LEU A 622 11.10 6.77 4.21
C LEU A 622 9.58 6.76 4.01
N LEU A 623 8.88 7.76 4.57
CA LEU A 623 7.42 7.91 4.43
C LEU A 623 7.00 8.01 2.97
N THR A 624 7.69 8.86 2.20
CA THR A 624 7.36 9.07 0.77
C THR A 624 7.59 7.79 -0.04
N SER A 625 8.75 7.14 0.13
CA SER A 625 9.10 5.91 -0.61
C SER A 625 8.11 4.77 -0.32
N GLN A 626 7.68 4.62 0.93
CA GLN A 626 6.69 3.59 1.30
C GLN A 626 5.27 3.92 0.90
N HIS A 627 4.86 5.18 0.96
CA HIS A 627 3.53 5.60 0.48
C HIS A 627 3.39 5.30 -1.02
N GLU A 628 4.43 5.58 -1.81
CA GLU A 628 4.44 5.24 -3.23
C GLU A 628 4.47 3.74 -3.47
N LEU A 629 5.33 3.00 -2.76
CA LEU A 629 5.35 1.53 -2.84
C LEU A 629 3.99 0.90 -2.48
N ALA A 630 3.32 1.40 -1.44
CA ALA A 630 1.99 0.97 -1.04
C ALA A 630 0.94 1.30 -2.10
N SER A 631 0.99 2.51 -2.68
CA SER A 631 0.11 2.92 -3.79
C SER A 631 0.28 2.03 -5.03
N LEU A 632 1.50 1.62 -5.36
CA LEU A 632 1.78 0.70 -6.46
C LEU A 632 1.32 -0.73 -6.16
N ALA A 633 1.49 -1.18 -4.91
CA ALA A 633 1.15 -2.53 -4.48
C ALA A 633 -0.35 -2.78 -4.31
N ASP A 634 -1.13 -1.73 -3.99
CA ASP A 634 -2.57 -1.80 -3.84
C ASP A 634 -3.25 -2.11 -5.19
N PRO A 635 -3.92 -3.28 -5.35
CA PRO A 635 -4.56 -3.66 -6.61
C PRO A 635 -5.74 -2.75 -6.98
N ARG A 636 -6.36 -2.09 -5.99
CA ARG A 636 -7.49 -1.15 -6.18
C ARG A 636 -7.06 0.31 -5.99
N GLY A 637 -5.77 0.56 -5.80
CA GLY A 637 -5.22 1.88 -5.60
C GLY A 637 -5.32 2.73 -6.85
N THR A 638 -5.77 3.97 -6.71
CA THR A 638 -5.55 4.99 -7.74
C THR A 638 -4.07 5.38 -7.70
N ARG A 639 -3.41 5.45 -8.87
CA ARG A 639 -1.96 5.65 -8.98
C ARG A 639 -1.67 6.94 -9.71
N MET A 640 -0.52 7.55 -9.40
CA MET A 640 0.04 8.70 -10.12
C MET A 640 1.50 8.35 -10.45
N PRO A 641 2.03 8.83 -11.60
CA PRO A 641 3.46 8.69 -11.86
C PRO A 641 4.22 9.58 -10.86
N TYR A 642 5.45 9.19 -10.54
CA TYR A 642 6.25 9.88 -9.54
C TYR A 642 7.73 9.81 -9.90
N SER A 643 8.37 10.97 -10.06
CA SER A 643 9.80 11.20 -10.38
C SER A 643 10.26 10.62 -11.73
N THR A 644 10.28 9.29 -11.85
CA THR A 644 10.82 8.54 -12.99
C THR A 644 9.81 7.49 -13.44
N TYR A 645 9.40 7.54 -14.71
CA TYR A 645 8.35 6.69 -15.26
C TYR A 645 8.52 6.48 -16.77
N SER A 646 7.86 5.45 -17.29
CA SER A 646 7.82 5.14 -18.71
C SER A 646 6.41 5.29 -19.26
N ILE A 647 6.28 5.68 -20.52
CA ILE A 647 5.02 5.92 -21.22
C ILE A 647 5.11 5.37 -22.64
N SER A 648 4.00 4.84 -23.16
CA SER A 648 3.96 4.42 -24.56
C SER A 648 4.25 5.62 -25.48
N GLY A 649 5.12 5.43 -26.48
CA GLY A 649 5.40 6.47 -27.48
C GLY A 649 4.16 6.94 -28.22
N ILE A 650 3.19 6.05 -28.45
CA ILE A 650 1.88 6.40 -29.02
C ILE A 650 1.11 7.36 -28.11
N LEU A 651 1.04 7.08 -26.80
CA LEU A 651 0.36 7.93 -25.84
C LEU A 651 1.05 9.29 -25.73
N ALA A 652 2.37 9.28 -25.56
CA ALA A 652 3.18 10.49 -25.42
C ALA A 652 3.04 11.40 -26.64
N LYS A 653 3.08 10.85 -27.86
CA LYS A 653 2.85 11.62 -29.09
C LYS A 653 1.41 12.11 -29.20
N ALA A 654 0.43 11.29 -28.82
CA ALA A 654 -0.98 11.65 -28.90
C ALA A 654 -1.38 12.83 -27.99
N VAL A 655 -0.69 12.99 -26.86
CA VAL A 655 -0.90 14.12 -25.94
C VAL A 655 0.05 15.31 -26.24
N ASP A 656 0.74 15.33 -27.38
CA ASP A 656 1.75 16.35 -27.74
C ASP A 656 2.91 16.46 -26.73
N GLY A 657 3.29 15.35 -26.11
CA GLY A 657 4.37 15.29 -25.13
C GLY A 657 4.11 16.13 -23.87
N TRP A 658 5.20 16.63 -23.30
CA TRP A 658 5.22 17.37 -22.04
C TRP A 658 4.85 18.84 -22.21
N ASP A 659 4.26 19.45 -21.19
CA ASP A 659 3.87 20.86 -21.22
C ASP A 659 4.96 21.77 -20.62
N PRO A 660 5.17 22.98 -21.16
CA PRO A 660 6.39 23.75 -20.89
C PRO A 660 6.38 24.55 -19.57
N ASP A 661 5.27 24.61 -18.85
CA ASP A 661 5.09 25.52 -17.69
C ASP A 661 4.63 24.85 -16.39
N TRP A 662 4.71 23.52 -16.30
CA TRP A 662 4.31 22.75 -15.11
C TRP A 662 5.50 22.28 -14.28
N ILE A 663 5.44 22.47 -12.96
CA ILE A 663 6.53 22.11 -12.03
C ILE A 663 6.46 20.63 -11.65
N SER A 664 5.26 20.14 -11.36
CA SER A 664 4.92 18.74 -11.09
C SER A 664 4.66 17.98 -12.38
N GLU A 665 5.65 18.02 -13.27
CA GLU A 665 5.60 17.46 -14.62
C GLU A 665 5.07 16.01 -14.66
N ASP A 666 5.50 15.17 -13.72
CA ASP A 666 5.09 13.78 -13.61
C ASP A 666 3.58 13.66 -13.38
N TRP A 667 3.06 14.24 -12.29
CA TRP A 667 1.63 14.25 -11.99
C TRP A 667 0.84 14.90 -13.11
N HIS A 668 1.38 15.97 -13.70
CA HIS A 668 0.79 16.66 -14.83
C HIS A 668 0.58 15.71 -16.01
N MET A 669 1.64 15.02 -16.44
CA MET A 669 1.57 14.06 -17.54
C MET A 669 0.56 12.94 -17.23
N GLY A 670 0.55 12.44 -15.99
CA GLY A 670 -0.45 11.46 -15.54
C GLY A 670 -1.89 11.95 -15.69
N MET A 671 -2.18 13.18 -15.25
CA MET A 671 -3.51 13.78 -15.36
C MET A 671 -3.89 14.11 -16.80
N LYS A 672 -2.94 14.63 -17.60
CA LYS A 672 -3.11 14.91 -19.02
C LYS A 672 -3.47 13.63 -19.78
N CYS A 673 -2.74 12.54 -19.56
CA CYS A 673 -3.04 11.23 -20.13
C CYS A 673 -4.41 10.72 -19.68
N PHE A 674 -4.75 10.87 -18.39
CA PHE A 674 -6.05 10.47 -17.86
C PHE A 674 -7.21 11.22 -18.53
N LEU A 675 -7.09 12.55 -18.66
CA LEU A 675 -8.10 13.39 -19.29
C LEU A 675 -8.20 13.08 -20.79
N ALA A 676 -7.08 13.05 -21.51
CA ALA A 676 -7.03 12.77 -22.94
C ALA A 676 -7.63 11.40 -23.28
N THR A 677 -7.44 10.40 -22.42
CA THR A 677 -7.96 9.04 -22.65
C THR A 677 -9.37 8.81 -22.08
N ALA A 678 -10.06 9.83 -21.57
CA ALA A 678 -11.35 9.71 -20.88
C ALA A 678 -11.29 8.68 -19.71
N GLY A 679 -10.19 8.72 -18.95
CA GLY A 679 -9.93 7.86 -17.80
C GLY A 679 -9.57 6.42 -18.15
N ARG A 680 -9.09 6.15 -19.37
CA ARG A 680 -8.64 4.81 -19.79
C ARG A 680 -7.16 4.57 -19.54
N SER A 681 -6.35 5.62 -19.40
CA SER A 681 -4.93 5.49 -19.08
C SER A 681 -4.74 4.80 -17.74
N ARG A 682 -3.77 3.88 -17.69
CA ARG A 682 -3.45 3.11 -16.47
C ARG A 682 -1.98 3.23 -16.14
N ILE A 683 -1.71 3.19 -14.83
CA ILE A 683 -0.35 3.11 -14.32
C ILE A 683 -0.11 1.68 -13.86
N GLN A 684 0.84 1.04 -14.52
CA GLN A 684 1.25 -0.34 -14.29
C GLN A 684 2.54 -0.36 -13.46
N PRO A 685 2.54 -1.01 -12.29
CA PRO A 685 3.73 -1.10 -11.47
C PRO A 685 4.74 -2.09 -12.06
N ILE A 686 6.02 -1.70 -12.05
CA ILE A 686 7.15 -2.61 -12.25
C ILE A 686 7.89 -2.67 -10.92
N PHE A 687 7.79 -3.77 -10.18
CA PHE A 687 8.37 -3.90 -8.84
C PHE A 687 9.90 -4.11 -8.87
N LEU A 688 10.61 -3.35 -9.70
CA LEU A 688 12.06 -3.24 -9.68
C LEU A 688 12.39 -1.79 -9.30
N GLY A 689 12.85 -1.60 -8.06
CA GLY A 689 12.98 -0.26 -7.47
C GLY A 689 14.03 0.60 -8.17
N VAL A 690 13.73 1.89 -8.31
CA VAL A 690 14.69 2.92 -8.75
C VAL A 690 15.19 3.66 -7.50
N MET A 691 16.51 3.80 -7.37
CA MET A 691 17.16 4.41 -6.21
C MET A 691 17.56 5.84 -6.53
N ASN A 692 17.14 6.80 -5.69
CA ASN A 692 17.45 8.22 -5.84
C ASN A 692 18.15 8.78 -4.61
N TYR A 693 18.81 9.93 -4.76
CA TYR A 693 19.36 10.69 -3.66
C TYR A 693 18.28 11.54 -2.97
N ALA A 694 18.28 11.52 -1.64
CA ALA A 694 17.60 12.57 -0.89
C ALA A 694 18.43 13.88 -0.96
N PRO A 695 17.80 15.07 -0.90
CA PRO A 695 18.56 16.33 -0.87
C PRO A 695 19.60 16.35 0.23
N GLU A 696 20.77 16.92 -0.05
CA GLU A 696 21.88 16.97 0.89
C GLU A 696 22.71 18.23 0.66
N GLY A 697 23.10 18.88 1.75
CA GLY A 697 24.04 20.00 1.75
C GLY A 697 25.33 19.64 2.49
N THR A 698 26.26 20.59 2.64
CA THR A 698 27.56 20.33 3.27
C THR A 698 27.48 20.20 4.79
N SER A 699 26.41 20.72 5.38
CA SER A 699 26.14 20.65 6.82
C SER A 699 24.73 20.15 7.13
N TYR A 700 24.52 19.70 8.36
CA TYR A 700 23.21 19.23 8.84
C TYR A 700 22.07 20.23 8.52
N MET A 701 22.29 21.51 8.81
CA MET A 701 21.26 22.54 8.62
C MET A 701 21.04 22.88 7.14
N GLU A 702 22.09 22.83 6.32
CA GLU A 702 21.95 22.96 4.87
C GLU A 702 21.15 21.82 4.28
N THR A 703 21.33 20.58 4.74
CA THR A 703 20.52 19.43 4.32
C THR A 703 19.04 19.60 4.69
N VAL A 704 18.76 20.05 5.93
CA VAL A 704 17.37 20.37 6.34
C VAL A 704 16.78 21.49 5.48
N LYS A 705 17.55 22.54 5.18
CA LYS A 705 17.13 23.64 4.30
C LYS A 705 16.90 23.18 2.86
N ALA A 706 17.75 22.31 2.32
CA ALA A 706 17.59 21.73 0.99
C ALA A 706 16.29 20.91 0.92
N ARG A 707 16.02 20.08 1.93
CA ARG A 707 14.75 19.35 2.03
C ARG A 707 13.55 20.30 2.15
N TRP A 708 13.65 21.38 2.92
CA TRP A 708 12.61 22.41 3.01
C TRP A 708 12.29 23.05 1.65
N VAL A 709 13.32 23.40 0.88
CA VAL A 709 13.17 23.93 -0.50
C VAL A 709 12.45 22.90 -1.37
N GLN A 710 12.84 21.63 -1.31
CA GLN A 710 12.20 20.55 -2.05
C GLN A 710 10.73 20.34 -1.63
N ALA A 711 10.43 20.39 -0.33
CA ALA A 711 9.08 20.22 0.19
C ALA A 711 8.12 21.32 -0.30
N LYS A 712 8.57 22.58 -0.31
CA LYS A 712 7.80 23.70 -0.90
C LYS A 712 7.48 23.46 -2.38
N ARG A 713 8.41 22.88 -3.14
CA ARG A 713 8.22 22.55 -4.55
C ARG A 713 7.21 21.40 -4.72
N HIS A 714 7.32 20.34 -3.93
CA HIS A 714 6.37 19.22 -3.99
C HIS A 714 4.95 19.64 -3.59
N ALA A 715 4.80 20.55 -2.62
CA ALA A 715 3.51 21.12 -2.24
C ALA A 715 2.82 21.89 -3.40
N LEU A 716 3.59 22.41 -4.38
CA LEU A 716 3.01 23.03 -5.59
C LEU A 716 2.36 22.01 -6.53
N GLY A 717 2.50 20.70 -6.29
CA GLY A 717 1.72 19.64 -6.96
C GLY A 717 0.20 19.84 -6.83
N PHE A 718 -0.24 20.66 -5.87
CA PHE A 718 -1.63 21.10 -5.79
C PHE A 718 -2.10 21.84 -7.06
N SER A 719 -1.20 22.44 -7.84
CA SER A 719 -1.58 23.07 -9.12
C SER A 719 -2.21 22.07 -10.12
N GLU A 720 -1.92 20.78 -9.99
CA GLU A 720 -2.49 19.74 -10.85
C GLU A 720 -3.97 19.49 -10.59
N ILE A 721 -4.40 19.65 -9.34
CA ILE A 721 -5.82 19.63 -8.99
C ILE A 721 -6.58 20.74 -9.72
N VAL A 722 -5.97 21.92 -9.80
CA VAL A 722 -6.57 23.08 -10.46
C VAL A 722 -6.65 22.78 -11.95
N PHE A 723 -5.59 22.26 -12.55
CA PHE A 723 -5.58 21.79 -13.93
C PHE A 723 -6.69 20.77 -14.21
N PHE A 724 -6.79 19.73 -13.38
CA PHE A 724 -7.79 18.68 -13.53
C PHE A 724 -9.21 19.24 -13.46
N SER A 725 -9.49 20.03 -12.43
CA SER A 725 -10.82 20.60 -12.19
C SER A 725 -11.22 21.58 -13.30
N ASP A 726 -10.24 22.25 -13.92
CA ASP A 726 -10.44 23.16 -15.05
C ASP A 726 -10.83 22.41 -16.34
N HIS A 727 -10.22 21.26 -16.60
CA HIS A 727 -10.42 20.50 -17.85
C HIS A 727 -11.53 19.46 -17.76
N PHE A 728 -11.85 18.98 -16.55
CA PHE A 728 -12.82 17.90 -16.31
C PHE A 728 -14.20 18.15 -16.96
N PRO A 729 -14.86 19.31 -16.81
CA PRO A 729 -16.19 19.52 -17.39
C PRO A 729 -16.22 19.38 -18.92
N ARG A 730 -15.12 19.72 -19.59
CA ARG A 730 -15.06 19.69 -21.05
C ARG A 730 -14.82 18.31 -21.61
N VAL A 731 -13.91 17.56 -21.00
CA VAL A 731 -13.72 16.15 -21.33
C VAL A 731 -15.01 15.38 -21.07
N LEU A 732 -15.72 15.70 -19.98
CA LEU A 732 -17.03 15.12 -19.71
C LEU A 732 -18.05 15.42 -20.82
N MET A 733 -18.08 16.66 -21.32
CA MET A 733 -18.98 17.07 -22.41
C MET A 733 -18.61 16.44 -23.76
N SER A 734 -17.31 16.23 -24.04
CA SER A 734 -16.84 15.60 -25.28
C SER A 734 -17.07 14.10 -25.34
N ILE A 735 -17.31 13.43 -24.21
CA ILE A 735 -17.64 12.01 -24.18
C ILE A 735 -19.09 11.82 -24.62
N GLU A 736 -19.30 11.03 -25.68
CA GLU A 736 -20.62 10.65 -26.14
C GLU A 736 -21.17 9.46 -25.34
N GLY A 737 -22.45 9.55 -24.93
CA GLY A 737 -23.14 8.51 -24.18
C GLY A 737 -23.08 8.67 -22.65
N SER A 738 -24.26 8.59 -22.01
CA SER A 738 -24.43 8.78 -20.57
C SER A 738 -23.65 7.77 -19.73
N ARG A 739 -23.58 6.51 -20.15
CA ARG A 739 -22.82 5.44 -19.46
C ARG A 739 -21.32 5.74 -19.44
N LYS A 740 -20.74 6.15 -20.57
CA LYS A 740 -19.31 6.51 -20.66
C LYS A 740 -19.00 7.73 -19.82
N ARG A 741 -19.88 8.74 -19.81
CA ARG A 741 -19.78 9.91 -18.93
C ARG A 741 -19.80 9.52 -17.45
N ALA A 742 -20.75 8.67 -17.04
CA ALA A 742 -20.84 8.20 -15.66
C ALA A 742 -19.57 7.43 -15.22
N LEU A 743 -19.04 6.56 -16.09
CA LEU A 743 -17.79 5.84 -15.83
C LEU A 743 -16.59 6.79 -15.71
N PHE A 744 -16.49 7.80 -16.57
CA PHE A 744 -15.46 8.82 -16.47
C PHE A 744 -15.58 9.62 -15.17
N CYS A 745 -16.78 10.08 -14.79
CA CYS A 745 -17.04 10.75 -13.53
C CYS A 745 -16.60 9.90 -12.33
N TRP A 746 -16.94 8.61 -12.33
CA TRP A 746 -16.56 7.68 -11.26
C TRP A 746 -15.04 7.54 -11.12
N ARG A 747 -14.33 7.35 -12.24
CA ARG A 747 -12.85 7.26 -12.23
C ARG A 747 -12.21 8.58 -11.82
N ALA A 748 -12.74 9.69 -12.32
CA ALA A 748 -12.27 11.04 -12.03
C ALA A 748 -12.42 11.39 -10.55
N PHE A 749 -13.53 10.97 -9.92
CA PHE A 749 -13.78 11.18 -8.50
C PHE A 749 -12.65 10.60 -7.64
N PHE A 750 -12.23 9.35 -7.89
CA PHE A 750 -11.15 8.73 -7.11
C PHE A 750 -9.78 9.38 -7.35
N LEU A 751 -9.47 9.73 -8.60
CA LEU A 751 -8.22 10.42 -8.94
C LEU A 751 -8.12 11.77 -8.24
N TRP A 752 -9.16 12.59 -8.40
CA TRP A 752 -9.24 13.90 -7.78
C TRP A 752 -9.20 13.81 -6.26
N THR A 753 -9.94 12.87 -5.67
CA THR A 753 -9.98 12.62 -4.23
C THR A 753 -8.61 12.18 -3.69
N LYS A 754 -7.89 11.31 -4.41
CA LYS A 754 -6.52 10.93 -4.04
C LYS A 754 -5.61 12.14 -3.96
N CYS A 755 -5.56 12.95 -5.02
CA CYS A 755 -4.68 14.12 -5.07
C CYS A 755 -5.04 15.13 -3.97
N MET A 756 -6.33 15.38 -3.75
CA MET A 756 -6.81 16.24 -2.68
C MET A 756 -6.37 15.78 -1.30
N LEU A 757 -6.59 14.50 -0.99
CA LEU A 757 -6.44 14.01 0.36
C LEU A 757 -4.98 13.91 0.81
N ILE A 758 -4.04 13.70 -0.12
CA ILE A 758 -2.60 13.77 0.18
C ILE A 758 -2.23 15.15 0.72
N HIS A 759 -2.58 16.21 -0.03
CA HIS A 759 -2.28 17.59 0.37
C HIS A 759 -3.10 18.03 1.60
N LEU A 760 -4.38 17.68 1.67
CA LEU A 760 -5.24 18.01 2.80
C LEU A 760 -4.69 17.43 4.11
N THR A 761 -4.26 16.17 4.08
CA THR A 761 -3.72 15.51 5.26
C THR A 761 -2.44 16.22 5.72
N MET A 762 -1.50 16.48 4.81
CA MET A 762 -0.27 17.20 5.12
C MET A 762 -0.53 18.61 5.66
N ALA A 763 -1.51 19.34 5.09
CA ALA A 763 -1.85 20.71 5.47
C ALA A 763 -2.51 20.86 6.85
N THR A 764 -3.19 19.82 7.34
CA THR A 764 -4.07 19.94 8.51
C THR A 764 -3.70 19.02 9.68
N MET A 765 -2.86 18.01 9.47
CA MET A 765 -2.49 17.04 10.53
C MET A 765 -1.93 17.69 11.79
N PHE A 766 -1.08 18.72 11.63
CA PHE A 766 -0.47 19.42 12.76
C PHE A 766 -1.49 20.23 13.60
N VAL A 767 -2.67 20.55 13.03
CA VAL A 767 -3.73 21.33 13.69
C VAL A 767 -4.82 20.41 14.26
N ILE A 768 -5.26 19.43 13.47
CA ILE A 768 -6.39 18.58 13.83
C ILE A 768 -6.06 17.64 14.98
N GLY A 769 -4.84 17.10 15.04
CA GLY A 769 -4.41 16.25 16.16
C GLY A 769 -4.57 16.95 17.52
N PRO A 770 -3.95 18.13 17.73
CA PRO A 770 -4.14 18.91 18.95
C PRO A 770 -5.60 19.30 19.23
N ILE A 771 -6.37 19.70 18.22
CA ILE A 771 -7.80 20.03 18.39
C ILE A 771 -8.58 18.83 18.91
N ALA A 772 -8.36 17.64 18.33
CA ALA A 772 -9.02 16.42 18.76
C ALA A 772 -8.65 16.08 20.21
N ALA A 773 -7.38 16.22 20.60
CA ALA A 773 -6.93 15.99 21.96
C ALA A 773 -7.58 16.96 22.97
N LEU A 774 -7.69 18.25 22.62
CA LEU A 774 -8.33 19.26 23.48
C LEU A 774 -9.82 19.00 23.66
N ILE A 775 -10.54 18.68 22.58
CA ILE A 775 -11.97 18.36 22.64
C ILE A 775 -12.19 17.13 23.53
N ILE A 776 -11.35 16.10 23.42
CA ILE A 776 -11.46 14.90 24.27
C ILE A 776 -11.16 15.21 25.73
N ALA A 777 -10.14 16.02 26.02
CA ALA A 777 -9.85 16.44 27.38
C ALA A 777 -11.04 17.20 27.99
N ASP A 778 -11.75 18.00 27.20
CA ASP A 778 -12.96 18.69 27.61
C ASP A 778 -14.12 17.72 27.92
N PHE A 779 -14.37 16.74 27.04
CA PHE A 779 -15.35 15.66 27.27
C PHE A 779 -15.07 14.89 28.56
N LEU A 780 -13.80 14.53 28.81
CA LEU A 780 -13.39 13.80 30.02
C LEU A 780 -13.59 14.62 31.29
N ARG A 781 -13.34 15.94 31.24
CA ARG A 781 -13.49 16.83 32.41
C ARG A 781 -14.93 17.09 32.80
N HIS A 782 -15.81 17.29 31.82
CA HIS A 782 -17.20 17.67 32.08
C HIS A 782 -18.14 16.48 32.37
N LYS A 783 -17.59 15.27 32.50
CA LYS A 783 -18.35 14.03 32.77
C LYS A 783 -19.60 13.89 31.89
N ILE A 784 -19.51 14.31 30.62
CA ILE A 784 -20.48 13.95 29.56
C ILE A 784 -20.26 12.46 29.19
N LEU A 785 -19.91 11.65 30.18
CA LEU A 785 -19.51 10.24 30.14
C LEU A 785 -20.73 9.31 30.12
N GLU A 786 -21.91 9.80 30.52
CA GLU A 786 -23.17 9.07 30.34
C GLU A 786 -23.49 8.86 28.84
N ASP A 787 -23.01 9.76 27.96
CA ASP A 787 -23.03 9.61 26.49
C ASP A 787 -21.80 8.86 25.92
N VAL A 788 -20.82 8.47 26.74
CA VAL A 788 -19.54 7.84 26.30
C VAL A 788 -19.66 6.34 26.04
N ASN A 789 -20.84 5.76 26.29
CA ASN A 789 -21.25 4.52 25.60
C ASN A 789 -21.62 4.75 24.13
N SER A 790 -21.44 5.96 23.57
CA SER A 790 -21.54 6.17 22.13
C SER A 790 -20.41 5.44 21.40
N TRP A 791 -20.78 4.57 20.47
CA TRP A 791 -19.88 3.88 19.53
C TRP A 791 -18.85 4.81 18.89
N THR A 792 -19.11 6.11 18.79
CA THR A 792 -18.18 7.12 18.30
C THR A 792 -16.90 7.22 19.13
N PHE A 793 -17.00 7.26 20.47
CA PHE A 793 -15.81 7.38 21.32
C PHE A 793 -14.95 6.12 21.25
N LEU A 794 -15.60 4.96 21.27
CA LEU A 794 -14.92 3.68 21.04
C LEU A 794 -14.24 3.65 19.66
N THR A 795 -14.94 4.07 18.61
CA THR A 795 -14.39 4.15 17.24
C THR A 795 -13.19 5.08 17.19
N TYR A 796 -13.26 6.25 17.84
CA TYR A 796 -12.14 7.18 17.93
C TYR A 796 -10.93 6.54 18.61
N LEU A 797 -11.12 5.87 19.75
CA LEU A 797 -10.03 5.17 20.42
C LEU A 797 -9.40 4.11 19.52
N VAL A 798 -10.19 3.34 18.76
CA VAL A 798 -9.71 2.35 17.77
C VAL A 798 -8.84 3.05 16.74
N VAL A 799 -9.36 4.12 16.15
CA VAL A 799 -8.64 4.93 15.17
C VAL A 799 -7.30 5.43 15.72
N GLN A 800 -7.26 5.93 16.95
CA GLN A 800 -6.01 6.43 17.54
C GLN A 800 -5.03 5.33 17.91
N SER A 801 -5.52 4.20 18.43
CA SER A 801 -4.66 3.07 18.76
C SER A 801 -4.04 2.47 17.50
N THR A 802 -4.82 2.33 16.43
CA THR A 802 -4.30 1.92 15.13
C THR A 802 -3.32 2.95 14.57
N ALA A 803 -3.59 4.25 14.71
CA ALA A 803 -2.67 5.32 14.31
C ALA A 803 -1.33 5.23 15.04
N ALA A 804 -1.33 4.85 16.32
CA ALA A 804 -0.10 4.72 17.11
C ALA A 804 0.72 3.47 16.72
N VAL A 805 0.06 2.36 16.36
CA VAL A 805 0.73 1.09 16.05
C VAL A 805 1.20 1.03 14.59
N SER A 806 0.43 1.56 13.64
CA SER A 806 0.74 1.43 12.22
C SER A 806 2.12 1.99 11.79
N PRO A 807 2.63 3.11 12.34
CA PRO A 807 4.00 3.56 12.06
C PRO A 807 5.06 2.54 12.43
N VAL A 808 4.90 1.87 13.57
CA VAL A 808 5.86 0.85 14.01
C VAL A 808 5.93 -0.29 13.00
N ILE A 809 4.79 -0.72 12.44
CA ILE A 809 4.74 -1.80 11.45
C ILE A 809 5.45 -1.38 10.16
N PHE A 810 5.13 -0.21 9.60
CA PHE A 810 5.79 0.18 8.34
C PHE A 810 7.27 0.52 8.53
N MET A 811 7.69 1.01 9.70
CA MET A 811 9.12 1.19 10.01
C MET A 811 9.88 -0.14 10.01
N PHE A 812 9.26 -1.24 10.42
CA PHE A 812 9.84 -2.57 10.28
C PHE A 812 9.99 -2.95 8.80
N THR A 813 8.94 -2.71 8.00
CA THR A 813 9.00 -2.91 6.54
C THR A 813 10.08 -2.06 5.88
N ASN A 814 10.37 -0.84 6.37
CA ASN A 814 11.49 -0.01 5.89
C ASN A 814 12.83 -0.69 6.08
N VAL A 815 13.08 -1.28 7.26
CA VAL A 815 14.34 -2.00 7.53
C VAL A 815 14.47 -3.21 6.61
N LEU A 816 13.38 -3.95 6.38
CA LEU A 816 13.40 -5.08 5.45
C LEU A 816 13.62 -4.63 4.00
N LEU A 817 13.09 -3.48 3.59
CA LEU A 817 13.32 -2.92 2.26
C LEU A 817 14.76 -2.41 2.11
N TYR A 818 15.30 -1.77 3.14
CA TYR A 818 16.72 -1.39 3.22
C TYR A 818 17.63 -2.61 3.05
N GLU A 819 17.34 -3.73 3.69
CA GLU A 819 18.13 -4.97 3.52
C GLU A 819 18.13 -5.47 2.07
N LEU A 820 16.99 -5.38 1.37
CA LEU A 820 16.87 -5.78 -0.03
C LEU A 820 17.66 -4.87 -0.97
N THR A 821 17.81 -3.58 -0.63
CA THR A 821 18.49 -2.59 -1.47
C THR A 821 19.86 -2.19 -0.95
N LYS A 822 20.39 -2.86 0.08
CA LYS A 822 21.62 -2.46 0.78
C LYS A 822 22.84 -2.35 -0.13
N SER A 823 22.93 -3.16 -1.18
CA SER A 823 24.03 -3.11 -2.16
C SER A 823 24.03 -1.84 -3.02
N ARG A 824 22.93 -1.10 -3.05
CA ARG A 824 22.71 0.11 -3.85
C ARG A 824 22.61 1.38 -2.98
N ILE A 825 23.04 1.27 -1.72
CA ILE A 825 23.07 2.36 -0.73
C ILE A 825 24.54 2.68 -0.47
N ASP A 826 24.86 3.97 -0.45
CA ASP A 826 26.23 4.44 -0.24
C ASP A 826 26.74 4.01 1.13
N SER A 827 27.99 3.54 1.17
CA SER A 827 28.63 3.18 2.43
C SER A 827 28.95 4.40 3.27
N THR A 828 28.84 4.28 4.60
CA THR A 828 29.23 5.36 5.53
C THR A 828 30.51 5.01 6.30
N PRO A 829 31.44 5.97 6.48
CA PRO A 829 32.59 5.79 7.36
C PRO A 829 32.21 5.87 8.86
N ASP A 830 30.99 6.32 9.19
CA ASP A 830 30.55 6.45 10.58
C ASP A 830 30.34 5.06 11.23
N ARG A 831 31.19 4.76 12.21
CA ARG A 831 31.14 3.50 12.97
C ARG A 831 29.86 3.33 13.77
N LEU A 832 29.26 4.43 14.27
CA LEU A 832 28.00 4.38 15.01
C LEU A 832 26.85 3.99 14.10
N VAL A 833 26.70 4.68 12.96
CA VAL A 833 25.62 4.38 11.99
C VAL A 833 25.79 2.98 11.41
N THR A 834 27.03 2.57 11.12
CA THR A 834 27.35 1.21 10.69
C THR A 834 26.95 0.17 11.76
N GLY A 835 27.26 0.43 13.04
CA GLY A 835 26.86 -0.43 14.16
C GLY A 835 25.34 -0.54 14.31
N LEU A 836 24.63 0.60 14.21
CA LEU A 836 23.18 0.68 14.32
C LEU A 836 22.47 -0.03 13.17
N THR A 837 23.03 -0.01 11.96
CA THR A 837 22.46 -0.66 10.76
C THR A 837 22.96 -2.08 10.53
N ARG A 838 23.86 -2.59 11.38
CA ARG A 838 24.44 -3.94 11.24
C ARG A 838 23.42 -5.05 11.50
N TYR A 839 22.60 -4.88 12.53
CA TYR A 839 21.63 -5.89 12.96
C TYR A 839 20.21 -5.35 12.80
N ARG A 840 19.34 -6.15 12.17
CA ARG A 840 17.95 -5.79 11.85
C ARG A 840 17.18 -5.17 13.00
N TRP A 841 17.23 -5.78 14.19
CA TRP A 841 16.47 -5.31 15.34
C TRP A 841 17.00 -4.01 15.94
N ILE A 842 18.33 -3.80 15.88
CA ILE A 842 18.94 -2.55 16.32
C ILE A 842 18.61 -1.43 15.33
N HIS A 843 18.68 -1.72 14.03
CA HIS A 843 18.29 -0.79 12.97
C HIS A 843 16.82 -0.40 13.12
N PHE A 844 15.94 -1.37 13.33
CA PHE A 844 14.53 -1.15 13.59
C PHE A 844 14.29 -0.24 14.80
N LEU A 845 14.91 -0.54 15.93
CA LEU A 845 14.77 0.28 17.14
C LEU A 845 15.24 1.72 16.89
N TRP A 846 16.39 1.90 16.23
CA TRP A 846 16.92 3.22 15.90
C TRP A 846 15.99 4.02 14.98
N VAL A 847 15.45 3.40 13.93
CA VAL A 847 14.53 4.05 13.00
C VAL A 847 13.23 4.41 13.70
N VAL A 848 12.64 3.51 14.49
CA VAL A 848 11.40 3.78 15.22
C VAL A 848 11.58 4.94 16.19
N VAL A 849 12.62 4.91 17.03
CA VAL A 849 12.85 5.95 18.03
C VAL A 849 13.08 7.30 17.36
N THR A 850 13.94 7.37 16.35
CA THR A 850 14.26 8.65 15.68
C THR A 850 13.08 9.20 14.88
N CYS A 851 12.33 8.35 14.18
CA CYS A 851 11.20 8.81 13.37
C CYS A 851 9.99 9.21 14.22
N VAL A 852 9.66 8.47 15.28
CA VAL A 852 8.53 8.81 16.17
C VAL A 852 8.79 10.15 16.86
N ALA A 853 10.02 10.40 17.32
CA ALA A 853 10.39 11.65 17.96
C ALA A 853 10.29 12.86 17.01
N ILE A 854 10.64 12.69 15.72
CA ILE A 854 10.70 13.79 14.76
C ILE A 854 9.39 14.00 13.97
N MET A 855 8.46 13.04 14.01
CA MET A 855 7.22 13.06 13.23
C MET A 855 6.39 14.35 13.39
N PRO A 856 6.20 14.93 14.60
CA PRO A 856 5.45 16.17 14.76
C PRO A 856 6.07 17.35 14.01
N PHE A 857 7.40 17.46 14.01
CA PHE A 857 8.13 18.50 13.29
C PHE A 857 8.02 18.33 11.78
N PHE A 858 8.06 17.08 11.30
CA PHE A 858 7.84 16.76 9.89
C PHE A 858 6.46 17.23 9.41
N PHE A 859 5.39 16.89 10.13
CA PHE A 859 4.03 17.32 9.76
C PHE A 859 3.80 18.82 9.91
N PHE A 860 4.44 19.46 10.89
CA PHE A 860 4.39 20.93 11.02
C PHE A 860 5.05 21.63 9.82
N ALA A 861 6.28 21.24 9.47
CA ALA A 861 6.99 21.82 8.33
C ALA A 861 6.27 21.51 7.00
N GLY A 862 5.82 20.25 6.82
CA GLY A 862 5.02 19.86 5.66
C GLY A 862 3.75 20.69 5.54
N GLY A 863 3.00 20.85 6.63
CA GLY A 863 1.78 21.67 6.64
C GLY A 863 2.02 23.12 6.28
N LEU A 864 3.11 23.73 6.79
CA LEU A 864 3.47 25.10 6.42
C LEU A 864 3.81 25.22 4.91
N ALA A 865 4.51 24.24 4.35
CA ALA A 865 4.80 24.21 2.92
C ALA A 865 3.52 24.11 2.07
N GLU A 866 2.54 23.30 2.48
CA GLU A 866 1.23 23.18 1.83
C GLU A 866 0.42 24.47 1.88
N TRP A 867 0.37 25.15 3.03
CA TRP A 867 -0.31 26.44 3.14
C TRP A 867 0.33 27.52 2.25
N ILE A 868 1.67 27.58 2.22
CA ILE A 868 2.40 28.48 1.30
C ILE A 868 2.05 28.18 -0.15
N ALA A 869 2.01 26.89 -0.54
CA ALA A 869 1.64 26.47 -1.88
C ALA A 869 0.19 26.84 -2.23
N ALA A 870 -0.77 26.57 -1.34
CA ALA A 870 -2.17 26.90 -1.52
C ALA A 870 -2.40 28.40 -1.79
N PHE A 871 -1.75 29.28 -1.01
CA PHE A 871 -1.82 30.73 -1.23
C PHE A 871 -1.16 31.19 -2.53
N LYS A 872 -0.09 30.51 -2.97
CA LYS A 872 0.54 30.79 -4.27
C LYS A 872 -0.37 30.39 -5.43
N VAL A 873 -0.92 29.17 -5.40
CA VAL A 873 -1.83 28.60 -6.42
C VAL A 873 -3.10 29.44 -6.58
N ALA A 874 -3.61 29.99 -5.47
CA ALA A 874 -4.74 30.91 -5.48
C ALA A 874 -4.50 32.16 -6.36
N ARG A 875 -3.24 32.59 -6.53
CA ARG A 875 -2.87 33.80 -7.28
C ARG A 875 -2.47 33.50 -8.72
N THR A 876 -1.70 32.45 -8.94
CA THR A 876 -1.11 32.11 -10.26
C THR A 876 -0.90 30.60 -10.38
N HIS A 877 -0.81 30.10 -11.61
CA HIS A 877 -0.35 28.74 -11.92
C HIS A 877 1.13 28.70 -12.35
N LYS A 878 1.73 29.86 -12.62
CA LYS A 878 3.16 29.99 -12.97
C LYS A 878 3.94 30.39 -11.74
N PHE A 879 4.91 29.58 -11.33
CA PHE A 879 5.70 29.82 -10.13
C PHE A 879 7.20 29.85 -10.43
N SER A 880 7.89 30.81 -9.85
CA SER A 880 9.34 30.72 -9.65
C SER A 880 9.63 29.78 -8.48
N HIS A 881 10.59 28.88 -8.65
CA HIS A 881 10.99 27.95 -7.61
C HIS A 881 12.50 27.77 -7.58
N ASP A 882 13.02 27.51 -6.39
CA ASP A 882 14.43 27.21 -6.18
C ASP A 882 14.66 25.70 -6.37
N VAL A 883 15.79 25.32 -6.94
CA VAL A 883 16.23 23.93 -7.03
C VAL A 883 16.92 23.56 -5.72
N ALA A 884 16.52 22.44 -5.12
CA ALA A 884 17.15 21.94 -3.90
C ALA A 884 18.57 21.45 -4.20
N MET A 885 19.49 21.62 -3.25
CA MET A 885 20.85 21.10 -3.39
C MET A 885 20.84 19.56 -3.38
N LYS A 886 21.58 18.98 -4.33
CA LYS A 886 21.89 17.55 -4.37
C LYS A 886 23.28 17.29 -3.78
N PRO A 887 23.57 16.04 -3.34
CA PRO A 887 24.90 15.68 -2.84
C PRO A 887 25.98 16.01 -3.86
N ASN A 888 27.17 16.39 -3.40
CA ASN A 888 28.34 16.58 -4.27
C ASN A 888 29.30 15.38 -4.11
N LEU A 889 29.34 14.50 -5.11
CA LEU A 889 30.18 13.29 -5.10
C LEU A 889 31.66 13.57 -5.39
N SER A 890 32.01 14.73 -5.97
CA SER A 890 33.40 15.08 -6.29
C SER A 890 34.29 15.21 -5.04
N ASN A 891 33.71 15.52 -3.89
CA ASN A 891 34.41 15.58 -2.60
C ASN A 891 34.51 14.21 -1.91
N GLN A 892 33.65 13.25 -2.24
CA GLN A 892 33.65 11.92 -1.63
C GLN A 892 34.67 10.98 -2.28
N SER A 893 34.91 11.12 -3.59
CA SER A 893 35.95 10.36 -4.32
C SER A 893 37.38 10.68 -3.88
N LEU A 894 37.63 11.90 -3.40
CA LEU A 894 38.91 12.30 -2.80
C LEU A 894 39.16 11.63 -1.43
N VAL A 895 38.10 11.33 -0.68
CA VAL A 895 38.18 10.65 0.62
C VAL A 895 38.31 9.14 0.44
N SER A 896 37.58 8.54 -0.52
CA SER A 896 37.70 7.12 -0.83
C SER A 896 39.02 6.78 -1.54
N GLY A 897 39.55 7.66 -2.40
CA GLY A 897 40.86 7.50 -3.03
C GLY A 897 42.03 7.48 -2.03
N GLY A 898 41.93 8.23 -0.92
CA GLY A 898 42.90 8.18 0.17
C GLY A 898 42.85 6.87 0.98
N ALA A 899 41.66 6.28 1.14
CA ALA A 899 41.47 5.00 1.82
C ALA A 899 41.97 3.81 0.96
N VAL A 900 41.73 3.85 -0.35
CA VAL A 900 42.23 2.83 -1.30
C VAL A 900 43.76 2.91 -1.45
N ALA A 901 44.34 4.12 -1.42
CA ALA A 901 45.80 4.29 -1.39
C ALA A 901 46.42 3.72 -0.10
N ALA A 902 45.77 3.90 1.06
CA ALA A 902 46.23 3.35 2.33
C ALA A 902 46.11 1.81 2.41
N GLU A 903 45.07 1.21 1.83
CA GLU A 903 44.94 -0.26 1.70
C GLU A 903 45.94 -0.86 0.71
N SER A 904 46.27 -0.15 -0.37
CA SER A 904 47.29 -0.59 -1.33
C SER A 904 48.71 -0.53 -0.75
N ALA A 905 49.00 0.45 0.12
CA ALA A 905 50.29 0.57 0.82
C ALA A 905 50.44 -0.46 1.96
N GLY A 906 49.33 -0.87 2.60
CA GLY A 906 49.32 -1.90 3.64
C GLY A 906 49.50 -3.35 3.12
N ASN A 907 49.17 -3.60 1.86
CA ASN A 907 49.29 -4.93 1.24
C ASN A 907 50.65 -5.22 0.58
N ALA A 908 51.58 -4.26 0.58
CA ALA A 908 52.91 -4.43 -0.01
C ALA A 908 53.99 -4.96 0.98
N SER A 909 53.69 -5.12 2.27
CA SER A 909 54.67 -5.53 3.29
C SER A 909 54.51 -6.96 3.83
N GLY A 910 53.80 -7.85 3.13
CA GLY A 910 53.48 -9.20 3.63
C GLY A 910 53.56 -10.33 2.60
N LYS A 911 54.71 -10.52 1.94
CA LYS A 911 55.03 -11.77 1.25
C LYS A 911 56.47 -12.21 1.52
N ARG A 912 56.62 -13.19 2.40
CA ARG A 912 57.69 -14.21 2.37
C ARG A 912 57.37 -15.30 3.40
N ASP A 913 56.89 -16.44 2.92
CA ASP A 913 57.51 -17.76 3.16
C ASP A 913 56.52 -18.88 2.82
N LEU A 914 56.71 -19.43 1.61
CA LEU A 914 56.25 -20.75 1.22
C LEU A 914 57.50 -21.55 0.87
N LYS A 915 57.88 -22.48 1.75
CA LYS A 915 58.71 -23.63 1.40
C LYS A 915 57.91 -24.91 1.59
N THR A 916 57.96 -25.67 0.52
CA THR A 916 57.29 -26.90 0.12
C THR A 916 57.52 -28.09 1.07
N THR A 917 56.46 -28.83 1.40
CA THR A 917 56.49 -30.30 1.50
C THR A 917 55.11 -30.91 1.21
N ALA A 918 55.12 -32.01 0.45
CA ALA A 918 54.00 -32.76 -0.17
C ALA A 918 52.87 -33.21 0.81
N VAL A 919 51.65 -33.63 0.39
CA VAL A 919 51.29 -34.74 -0.52
C VAL A 919 49.82 -34.67 -1.01
N MET A 920 49.60 -34.96 -2.31
CA MET A 920 48.40 -35.39 -3.09
C MET A 920 47.04 -34.70 -2.92
N GLY A 921 46.44 -34.37 -4.08
CA GLY A 921 45.28 -33.49 -4.21
C GLY A 921 43.99 -34.13 -4.73
N ALA A 922 42.94 -33.32 -4.55
CA ALA A 922 41.62 -33.34 -5.16
C ALA A 922 41.24 -31.87 -5.43
#